data_AF-D2AYS0-F1
#
_entry.id   AF-D2AYS0-F1
#
_cell.length_a   1.000
_cell.length_b   1.000
_cell.length_c   1.000
_cell.angle_alpha   90.00
_cell.angle_beta   90.00
_cell.angle_gamma   90.00
#
_symmetry.space_group_name_H-M   'P 1'
#
loop_
_entity.id
_entity.type
_entity.pdbx_description
1 polymer ?
#
loop_
_entity_poly.entity_id
_entity_poly.type
_entity_poly.pdbx_seq_one_letter_code
_entity_poly.pdbx_strand_id
1 'polypeptide(L)'
;MGETPAVMPGTGPLGPEFNGIDPVLMNGFIAELERAGKAIAEHGEAIRRELAAVDLPTPGIASIREIGGWAEEQLPRLRQRVETIEVMPAILLGSKLEPYSEGALPAPVEVRRQGAELGKRVAAVDPEAFSLTGPYPTERLAALVNELKAHQSDPNFTAAFFAALGPAGTRKLGEKLRRLEKADDALGIAGTALGTAARGGARIPGFAQVMGAVKKAEVKDIEGFAELLNSGDYPDVWLAEIVAPMLAADSHVSGETLGKLLNALGNNPVAARLAISSVTDISPVPASAKTPFGILPSSPQVWKARPDLAAFLKTLNERVNWQPAAAKGFGRMLAAASGAYDEAQGKHSQEAAFFAYTVMTSVDDLKLGDATRPHLSEIAGSYAAEITLGANIGDADMTKDSALQLTPGPFEPTMVPGLRGAFRLSPEDTFRFLTTFAGTAEARAPFEAGMGELTQRLLPEASRLAKSTKDVTTLDNLFTALGNVRGFELAAAVRVLKPSDEEAESAKDAEDLLVGALMGVAGLVPPFSIYAKTWAGICTGKAAYDTYGPQAEEKVEKLRELDGMETLGRQYAVAQLLVKQGFTPRTPPSGTVIADSNGKLRPFGEIAKQGDVGMKALEQWFIENGMGAENRMLPGGLSRLLADRFDGRKNFGYERAHLYKKGLTTD
;
A
#
# COMPACT_ATOMS: atom_id res chain seq x y z
N MET A 1 -53.04 40.77 40.07
CA MET A 1 -53.12 39.40 40.60
C MET A 1 -53.51 38.49 39.45
N GLY A 2 -52.67 37.52 39.14
CA GLY A 2 -52.82 36.59 38.02
C GLY A 2 -51.58 35.72 38.01
N GLU A 3 -51.66 34.64 38.77
CA GLU A 3 -50.57 33.73 39.11
C GLU A 3 -50.00 33.03 37.86
N THR A 4 -48.68 33.07 37.70
CA THR A 4 -47.94 32.11 36.88
C THR A 4 -48.00 30.74 37.56
N PRO A 5 -48.22 29.62 36.84
CA PRO A 5 -48.25 28.30 37.47
C PRO A 5 -46.86 27.95 38.00
N ALA A 6 -46.80 27.63 39.29
CA ALA A 6 -45.62 27.10 39.95
C ALA A 6 -45.27 25.72 39.34
N VAL A 7 -44.07 25.61 38.78
CA VAL A 7 -43.45 24.31 38.48
C VAL A 7 -43.09 23.67 39.82
N MET A 8 -43.55 22.42 40.03
CA MET A 8 -43.34 21.67 41.27
C MET A 8 -41.84 21.48 41.60
N PRO A 9 -41.43 21.54 42.88
CA PRO A 9 -40.06 21.23 43.29
C PRO A 9 -39.86 19.72 43.24
N GLY A 10 -39.16 19.24 42.21
CA GLY A 10 -38.92 17.80 42.02
C GLY A 10 -38.02 17.39 40.86
N THR A 11 -37.36 18.31 40.14
CA THR A 11 -36.34 17.97 39.14
C THR A 11 -34.97 18.32 39.69
N GLY A 12 -34.11 17.30 39.89
CA GLY A 12 -32.69 17.47 40.19
C GLY A 12 -31.96 18.24 39.08
N PRO A 13 -30.62 18.39 39.16
CA PRO A 13 -29.82 19.32 38.32
C PRO A 13 -29.75 18.97 36.82
N LEU A 14 -30.63 18.10 36.32
CA LEU A 14 -30.73 17.70 34.93
C LEU A 14 -32.12 18.10 34.43
N GLY A 15 -32.23 19.31 33.87
CA GLY A 15 -33.40 19.70 33.09
C GLY A 15 -33.55 18.83 31.82
N PRO A 16 -34.70 18.89 31.13
CA PRO A 16 -35.00 18.09 29.93
C PRO A 16 -34.10 18.36 28.70
N GLU A 17 -32.99 19.08 28.90
CA GLU A 17 -32.11 19.65 27.87
C GLU A 17 -30.67 19.13 27.97
N PHE A 18 -30.41 18.18 28.87
CA PHE A 18 -29.08 17.59 29.07
C PHE A 18 -28.84 16.42 28.10
N ASN A 19 -28.10 16.68 27.02
CA ASN A 19 -27.51 15.65 26.16
C ASN A 19 -26.00 15.57 26.48
N GLY A 20 -25.62 14.59 27.29
CA GLY A 20 -24.20 14.30 27.56
C GLY A 20 -23.58 13.47 26.44
N ILE A 21 -22.45 13.90 25.88
CA ILE A 21 -21.73 13.18 24.83
C ILE A 21 -20.33 12.80 25.34
N ASP A 22 -19.91 11.55 25.12
CA ASP A 22 -18.53 11.09 25.37
C ASP A 22 -17.67 11.38 24.13
N PRO A 23 -16.67 12.28 24.20
CA PRO A 23 -15.84 12.67 23.05
C PRO A 23 -15.05 11.50 22.46
N VAL A 24 -14.62 10.54 23.29
CA VAL A 24 -13.83 9.39 22.85
C VAL A 24 -14.70 8.43 22.04
N LEU A 25 -15.92 8.15 22.52
CA LEU A 25 -16.88 7.33 21.79
C LEU A 25 -17.41 8.02 20.53
N MET A 26 -17.60 9.34 20.57
CA MET A 26 -18.01 10.13 19.39
C MET A 26 -16.90 10.16 18.33
N ASN A 27 -15.64 10.31 18.71
CA ASN A 27 -14.51 10.19 17.78
C ASN A 27 -14.40 8.78 17.17
N GLY A 28 -14.61 7.74 17.98
CA GLY A 28 -14.73 6.37 17.48
C GLY A 28 -15.86 6.21 16.47
N PHE A 29 -17.04 6.74 16.78
CA PHE A 29 -18.22 6.73 15.90
C PHE A 29 -17.99 7.51 14.61
N ILE A 30 -17.34 8.67 14.65
CA ILE A 30 -16.96 9.44 13.45
C ILE A 30 -16.03 8.61 12.55
N ALA A 31 -15.01 7.98 13.12
CA ALA A 31 -14.07 7.14 12.36
C ALA A 31 -14.73 5.87 11.80
N GLU A 32 -15.74 5.33 12.48
CA GLU A 32 -16.56 4.22 11.98
C GLU A 32 -17.56 4.67 10.91
N LEU A 33 -18.22 5.81 11.09
CA LEU A 33 -19.16 6.38 10.12
C LEU A 33 -18.44 6.84 8.85
N GLU A 34 -17.20 7.32 8.95
CA GLU A 34 -16.34 7.62 7.81
C GLU A 34 -15.95 6.36 7.03
N ARG A 35 -15.52 5.31 7.75
CA ARG A 35 -15.27 3.99 7.12
C ARG A 35 -16.53 3.39 6.52
N ALA A 36 -17.66 3.48 7.20
CA ALA A 36 -18.94 2.96 6.75
C ALA A 36 -19.49 3.77 5.58
N GLY A 37 -19.34 5.10 5.58
CA GLY A 37 -19.73 5.97 4.46
C GLY A 37 -18.95 5.62 3.19
N LYS A 38 -17.63 5.44 3.32
CA LYS A 38 -16.78 4.94 2.23
C LYS A 38 -17.21 3.55 1.74
N ALA A 39 -17.37 2.59 2.65
CA ALA A 39 -17.82 1.25 2.30
C ALA A 39 -19.24 1.24 1.69
N ILE A 40 -20.16 2.09 2.13
CA ILE A 40 -21.52 2.22 1.58
C ILE A 40 -21.48 2.86 0.18
N ALA A 41 -20.61 3.84 -0.04
CA ALA A 41 -20.42 4.42 -1.37
C ALA A 41 -19.81 3.38 -2.33
N GLU A 42 -18.77 2.67 -1.91
CA GLU A 42 -18.11 1.59 -2.65
C GLU A 42 -19.07 0.43 -2.96
N HIS A 43 -19.75 -0.11 -1.94
CA HIS A 43 -20.70 -1.20 -2.09
C HIS A 43 -21.99 -0.77 -2.79
N GLY A 44 -22.46 0.46 -2.56
CA GLY A 44 -23.62 1.01 -3.25
C GLY A 44 -23.36 1.15 -4.74
N GLU A 45 -22.17 1.62 -5.12
CA GLU A 45 -21.75 1.65 -6.52
C GLU A 45 -21.49 0.25 -7.09
N ALA A 46 -20.95 -0.68 -6.31
CA ALA A 46 -20.84 -2.09 -6.72
C ALA A 46 -22.22 -2.71 -6.99
N ILE A 47 -23.18 -2.57 -6.07
CA ILE A 47 -24.57 -3.04 -6.24
C ILE A 47 -25.24 -2.31 -7.41
N ARG A 48 -24.93 -1.04 -7.65
CA ARG A 48 -25.42 -0.30 -8.82
C ARG A 48 -24.87 -0.87 -10.10
N ARG A 49 -23.58 -1.23 -10.14
CA ARG A 49 -22.97 -1.93 -11.26
C ARG A 49 -23.65 -3.28 -11.49
N GLU A 50 -23.96 -4.03 -10.43
CA GLU A 50 -24.70 -5.31 -10.52
C GLU A 50 -26.13 -5.14 -11.06
N LEU A 51 -26.93 -4.22 -10.51
CA LEU A 51 -28.31 -3.98 -10.98
C LEU A 51 -28.34 -3.39 -12.39
N ALA A 52 -27.44 -2.46 -12.71
CA ALA A 52 -27.32 -1.91 -14.06
C ALA A 52 -26.83 -2.96 -15.06
N ALA A 53 -26.02 -3.93 -14.64
CA ALA A 53 -25.56 -5.02 -15.50
C ALA A 53 -26.69 -5.98 -15.92
N VAL A 54 -27.80 -6.07 -15.19
CA VAL A 54 -28.96 -6.93 -15.54
C VAL A 54 -30.17 -6.13 -16.07
N ASP A 55 -29.97 -4.88 -16.47
CA ASP A 55 -31.06 -3.96 -16.87
C ASP A 55 -32.15 -3.81 -15.80
N LEU A 56 -31.83 -4.05 -14.52
CA LEU A 56 -32.78 -3.84 -13.43
C LEU A 56 -32.83 -2.36 -13.05
N PRO A 57 -34.02 -1.85 -12.69
CA PRO A 57 -34.16 -0.48 -12.24
C PRO A 57 -33.26 -0.22 -11.02
N THR A 58 -32.31 0.70 -11.18
CA THR A 58 -31.48 1.24 -10.11
C THR A 58 -32.12 2.31 -9.20
N PRO A 59 -33.39 2.76 -9.33
CA PRO A 59 -33.96 3.75 -8.41
C PRO A 59 -33.89 3.36 -6.94
N GLY A 60 -33.96 2.05 -6.61
CA GLY A 60 -33.83 1.56 -5.23
C GLY A 60 -32.44 1.75 -4.61
N ILE A 61 -31.39 1.94 -5.43
CA ILE A 61 -30.02 2.18 -4.96
C ILE A 61 -29.76 3.67 -4.75
N ALA A 62 -30.57 4.55 -5.36
CA ALA A 62 -30.48 5.98 -5.09
C ALA A 62 -30.55 6.27 -3.58
N SER A 63 -31.36 5.51 -2.85
CA SER A 63 -31.45 5.56 -1.39
C SER A 63 -30.15 5.13 -0.67
N ILE A 64 -29.40 4.16 -1.20
CA ILE A 64 -28.10 3.73 -0.63
C ILE A 64 -27.05 4.82 -0.84
N ARG A 65 -27.02 5.43 -2.03
CA ARG A 65 -26.16 6.59 -2.32
C ARG A 65 -26.56 7.81 -1.51
N GLU A 66 -27.85 8.01 -1.27
CA GLU A 66 -28.35 9.05 -0.36
C GLU A 66 -27.94 8.78 1.08
N ILE A 67 -27.86 7.52 1.53
CA ILE A 67 -27.34 7.17 2.86
C ILE A 67 -25.83 7.43 2.94
N GLY A 68 -25.06 7.05 1.91
CA GLY A 68 -23.62 7.35 1.84
C GLY A 68 -23.35 8.86 1.82
N GLY A 69 -24.07 9.59 0.97
CA GLY A 69 -24.01 11.05 0.91
C GLY A 69 -24.51 11.71 2.20
N TRP A 70 -25.54 11.16 2.86
CA TRP A 70 -26.00 11.64 4.16
C TRP A 70 -24.94 11.42 5.24
N ALA A 71 -24.28 10.25 5.26
CA ALA A 71 -23.20 9.96 6.20
C ALA A 71 -22.05 10.97 6.03
N GLU A 72 -21.65 11.24 4.78
CA GLU A 72 -20.66 12.28 4.46
C GLU A 72 -21.13 13.69 4.81
N GLU A 73 -22.42 14.02 4.62
CA GLU A 73 -23.02 15.30 5.04
C GLU A 73 -23.08 15.44 6.59
N GLN A 74 -23.20 14.34 7.34
CA GLN A 74 -23.24 14.36 8.80
C GLN A 74 -21.85 14.38 9.45
N LEU A 75 -20.80 13.83 8.81
CA LEU A 75 -19.46 13.77 9.38
C LEU A 75 -18.90 15.15 9.80
N PRO A 76 -19.02 16.23 9.01
CA PRO A 76 -18.62 17.57 9.44
C PRO A 76 -19.37 18.05 10.67
N ARG A 77 -20.69 17.80 10.74
CA ARG A 77 -21.49 18.15 11.91
C ARG A 77 -21.07 17.38 13.15
N LEU A 78 -20.71 16.11 13.01
CA LEU A 78 -20.22 15.28 14.10
C LEU A 78 -18.83 15.70 14.58
N ARG A 79 -17.92 16.07 13.67
CA ARG A 79 -16.60 16.62 14.06
C ARG A 79 -16.73 17.97 14.76
N GLN A 80 -17.59 18.84 14.24
CA GLN A 80 -17.87 20.14 14.86
C GLN A 80 -18.54 19.99 16.24
N ARG A 81 -19.35 18.94 16.44
CA ARG A 81 -19.88 18.56 17.76
C ARG A 81 -18.76 18.26 18.74
N VAL A 82 -17.80 17.40 18.34
CA VAL A 82 -16.66 17.04 19.18
C VAL A 82 -15.79 18.25 19.50
N GLU A 83 -15.44 19.08 18.51
CA GLU A 83 -14.64 20.28 18.73
C GLU A 83 -15.31 21.27 19.69
N THR A 84 -16.64 21.43 19.58
CA THR A 84 -17.41 22.30 20.49
C THR A 84 -17.43 21.75 21.92
N ILE A 85 -17.48 20.42 22.07
CA ILE A 85 -17.45 19.74 23.36
C ILE A 85 -16.07 19.87 24.02
N GLU A 86 -14.99 19.69 23.25
CA GLU A 86 -13.61 19.72 23.75
C GLU A 86 -13.14 21.12 24.19
N VAL A 87 -13.81 22.19 23.73
CA VAL A 87 -13.49 23.58 24.07
C VAL A 87 -14.19 24.05 25.36
N MET A 88 -15.20 23.33 25.87
CA MET A 88 -15.86 23.70 27.13
C MET A 88 -14.98 23.33 28.34
N PRO A 89 -14.78 24.24 29.31
CA PRO A 89 -13.97 23.95 30.48
C PRO A 89 -14.64 22.88 31.34
N ALA A 90 -13.94 21.75 31.54
CA ALA A 90 -14.33 20.65 32.41
C ALA A 90 -14.46 21.14 33.86
N ILE A 91 -15.62 21.68 34.22
CA ILE A 91 -15.91 22.10 35.59
C ILE A 91 -17.09 21.29 36.12
N LEU A 92 -16.75 20.49 37.14
CA LEU A 92 -17.63 19.86 38.12
C LEU A 92 -18.58 18.78 37.59
N LEU A 93 -18.02 17.58 37.34
CA LEU A 93 -18.50 16.25 37.78
C LEU A 93 -17.60 15.20 37.11
N GLY A 94 -17.14 14.20 37.85
CA GLY A 94 -16.23 13.14 37.35
C GLY A 94 -16.86 12.17 36.33
N SER A 95 -17.68 12.67 35.40
CA SER A 95 -18.35 11.92 34.35
C SER A 95 -17.64 12.10 33.00
N LYS A 96 -17.51 11.01 32.23
CA LYS A 96 -16.99 11.01 30.83
C LYS A 96 -17.94 11.68 29.80
N LEU A 97 -19.06 12.24 30.25
CA LEU A 97 -20.09 12.82 29.39
C LEU A 97 -20.09 14.34 29.59
N GLU A 98 -19.81 15.07 28.52
CA GLU A 98 -19.78 16.53 28.52
C GLU A 98 -21.12 17.09 28.00
N PRO A 99 -21.64 18.20 28.59
CA PRO A 99 -22.88 18.82 28.15
C PRO A 99 -22.75 19.41 26.74
N TYR A 100 -23.71 19.12 25.86
CA TYR A 100 -23.73 19.58 24.47
C TYR A 100 -25.08 20.21 24.06
N SER A 101 -25.03 21.30 23.28
CA SER A 101 -26.21 21.95 22.68
C SER A 101 -26.05 22.15 21.16
N GLU A 102 -27.03 21.68 20.38
CA GLU A 102 -27.03 21.80 18.90
C GLU A 102 -27.15 23.25 18.41
N GLY A 103 -27.70 24.17 19.23
CA GLY A 103 -27.89 25.57 18.87
C GLY A 103 -26.59 26.37 18.66
N ALA A 104 -25.44 25.80 19.03
CA ALA A 104 -24.12 26.42 18.87
C ALA A 104 -23.45 26.13 17.51
N LEU A 105 -23.99 25.20 16.70
CA LEU A 105 -23.42 24.89 15.39
C LEU A 105 -23.85 25.92 14.33
N PRO A 106 -22.93 26.49 13.53
CA PRO A 106 -23.29 27.37 12.41
C PRO A 106 -24.15 26.62 11.39
N ALA A 107 -25.21 27.28 10.92
CA ALA A 107 -26.10 26.72 9.91
C ALA A 107 -25.34 26.44 8.59
N PRO A 108 -25.74 25.46 7.77
CA PRO A 108 -25.11 25.18 6.47
C PRO A 108 -25.09 26.38 5.50
N VAL A 109 -25.97 27.36 5.69
CA VAL A 109 -25.93 28.64 4.96
C VAL A 109 -24.72 29.48 5.38
N GLU A 110 -24.43 29.52 6.67
CA GLU A 110 -23.33 30.30 7.23
C GLU A 110 -21.97 29.70 6.86
N VAL A 111 -21.83 28.37 6.93
CA VAL A 111 -20.63 27.65 6.47
C VAL A 111 -20.36 27.90 4.98
N ARG A 112 -21.41 27.87 4.15
CA ARG A 112 -21.29 28.21 2.72
C ARG A 112 -20.90 29.67 2.50
N ARG A 113 -21.45 30.59 3.29
CA ARG A 113 -21.08 32.01 3.24
C ARG A 113 -19.61 32.20 3.58
N GLN A 114 -19.12 31.56 4.64
CA GLN A 114 -17.73 31.63 5.06
C GLN A 114 -16.79 31.06 3.99
N GLY A 115 -17.11 29.90 3.42
CA GLY A 115 -16.35 29.32 2.30
C GLY A 115 -16.29 30.24 1.09
N ALA A 116 -17.44 30.81 0.67
CA ALA A 116 -17.50 31.74 -0.44
C ALA A 116 -16.70 33.03 -0.19
N GLU A 117 -16.75 33.59 1.02
CA GLU A 117 -15.96 34.77 1.40
C GLU A 117 -14.46 34.48 1.44
N LEU A 118 -14.05 33.30 1.90
CA LEU A 118 -12.65 32.86 1.80
C LEU A 118 -12.21 32.77 0.32
N GLY A 119 -13.05 32.19 -0.54
CA GLY A 119 -12.76 32.08 -1.98
C GLY A 119 -12.56 33.44 -2.64
N LYS A 120 -13.42 34.42 -2.32
CA LYS A 120 -13.26 35.81 -2.80
C LYS A 120 -11.97 36.46 -2.30
N ARG A 121 -11.62 36.27 -1.02
CA ARG A 121 -10.37 36.80 -0.46
C ARG A 121 -9.14 36.20 -1.15
N VAL A 122 -9.12 34.90 -1.41
CA VAL A 122 -8.04 34.24 -2.17
C VAL A 122 -7.98 34.73 -3.62
N ALA A 123 -9.13 34.93 -4.27
CA ALA A 123 -9.19 35.49 -5.62
C ALA A 123 -8.58 36.90 -5.68
N ALA A 124 -8.87 37.73 -4.68
CA ALA A 124 -8.44 39.13 -4.59
C ALA A 124 -6.95 39.32 -4.24
N VAL A 125 -6.25 38.28 -3.75
CA VAL A 125 -4.80 38.37 -3.57
C VAL A 125 -4.13 38.41 -4.94
N ASP A 126 -3.61 39.58 -5.30
CA ASP A 126 -2.64 39.72 -6.38
C ASP A 126 -1.24 39.37 -5.84
N PRO A 127 -0.64 38.26 -6.30
CA PRO A 127 0.64 37.82 -5.78
C PRO A 127 1.83 38.61 -6.35
N GLU A 128 1.62 39.58 -7.24
CA GLU A 128 2.65 40.51 -7.74
C GLU A 128 2.56 41.90 -7.10
N ALA A 129 1.53 42.14 -6.29
CA ALA A 129 1.32 43.42 -5.63
C ALA A 129 2.40 43.69 -4.57
N PHE A 130 3.11 44.81 -4.73
CA PHE A 130 4.05 45.30 -3.71
C PHE A 130 3.29 45.95 -2.54
N SER A 131 3.70 45.66 -1.30
CA SER A 131 3.08 46.21 -0.09
C SER A 131 4.11 46.97 0.74
N LEU A 132 3.89 48.29 0.93
CA LEU A 132 4.74 49.16 1.75
C LEU A 132 4.35 49.19 3.24
N THR A 133 3.07 48.90 3.55
CA THR A 133 2.49 49.18 4.88
C THR A 133 1.59 48.06 5.41
N GLY A 134 1.61 46.87 4.80
CA GLY A 134 0.85 45.69 5.24
C GLY A 134 1.56 44.37 4.94
N PRO A 135 1.03 43.23 5.43
CA PRO A 135 1.67 41.92 5.24
C PRO A 135 1.87 41.62 3.76
N TYR A 136 2.95 40.90 3.44
CA TYR A 136 3.26 40.56 2.04
C TYR A 136 2.14 39.68 1.45
N PRO A 137 1.88 39.72 0.13
CA PRO A 137 0.85 38.89 -0.50
C PRO A 137 0.99 37.39 -0.20
N THR A 138 2.23 36.90 -0.06
CA THR A 138 2.54 35.52 0.31
C THR A 138 2.12 35.18 1.73
N GLU A 139 2.35 36.07 2.71
CA GLU A 139 1.91 35.90 4.09
C GLU A 139 0.37 35.91 4.19
N ARG A 140 -0.28 36.81 3.46
CA ARG A 140 -1.75 36.84 3.38
C ARG A 140 -2.28 35.55 2.78
N LEU A 141 -1.69 35.09 1.68
CA LEU A 141 -2.10 33.85 1.03
C LEU A 141 -1.87 32.63 1.95
N ALA A 142 -0.75 32.55 2.66
CA ALA A 142 -0.48 31.50 3.64
C ALA A 142 -1.52 31.49 4.79
N ALA A 143 -1.91 32.65 5.30
CA ALA A 143 -2.97 32.75 6.31
C ALA A 143 -4.31 32.24 5.79
N LEU A 144 -4.68 32.59 4.55
CA LEU A 144 -5.92 32.10 3.91
C LEU A 144 -5.88 30.59 3.63
N VAL A 145 -4.71 30.03 3.31
CA VAL A 145 -4.52 28.57 3.18
C VAL A 145 -4.70 27.86 4.52
N ASN A 146 -4.20 28.43 5.62
CA ASN A 146 -4.44 27.88 6.95
C ASN A 146 -5.92 27.92 7.35
N GLU A 147 -6.65 28.97 6.93
CA GLU A 147 -8.10 29.03 7.09
C GLU A 147 -8.81 27.95 6.25
N LEU A 148 -8.36 27.71 5.01
CA LEU A 148 -8.86 26.59 4.20
C LEU A 148 -8.56 25.23 4.86
N LYS A 149 -7.37 25.06 5.44
CA LYS A 149 -6.96 23.83 6.14
C LYS A 149 -7.90 23.49 7.29
N ALA A 150 -8.34 24.48 8.06
CA ALA A 150 -9.28 24.29 9.17
C ALA A 150 -10.64 23.72 8.71
N HIS A 151 -11.01 23.93 7.45
CA HIS A 151 -12.28 23.50 6.87
C HIS A 151 -12.12 22.52 5.69
N GLN A 152 -10.93 21.98 5.45
CA GLN A 152 -10.63 21.20 4.24
C GLN A 152 -11.45 19.91 4.10
N SER A 153 -12.06 19.44 5.19
CA SER A 153 -12.93 18.26 5.25
C SER A 153 -14.43 18.59 5.25
N ASP A 154 -14.83 19.87 5.10
CA ASP A 154 -16.23 20.28 5.00
C ASP A 154 -16.65 20.46 3.52
N PRO A 155 -17.54 19.61 2.98
CA PRO A 155 -17.95 19.68 1.58
C PRO A 155 -18.78 20.93 1.24
N ASN A 156 -19.54 21.49 2.19
CA ASN A 156 -20.31 22.71 1.97
C ASN A 156 -19.41 23.95 1.92
N PHE A 157 -18.44 24.01 2.83
CA PHE A 157 -17.46 25.09 2.87
C PHE A 157 -16.57 25.06 1.63
N THR A 158 -15.95 23.92 1.35
CA THR A 158 -14.96 23.78 0.26
C THR A 158 -15.61 23.96 -1.11
N ALA A 159 -16.81 23.43 -1.33
CA ALA A 159 -17.53 23.65 -2.58
C ALA A 159 -17.95 25.10 -2.77
N ALA A 160 -18.36 25.81 -1.71
CA ALA A 160 -18.64 27.24 -1.78
C ALA A 160 -17.37 28.08 -2.04
N PHE A 161 -16.24 27.68 -1.45
CA PHE A 161 -14.92 28.27 -1.72
C PHE A 161 -14.53 28.16 -3.20
N PHE A 162 -14.57 26.96 -3.78
CA PHE A 162 -14.25 26.77 -5.19
C PHE A 162 -15.29 27.38 -6.13
N ALA A 163 -16.57 27.36 -5.76
CA ALA A 163 -17.61 28.06 -6.52
C ALA A 163 -17.36 29.57 -6.59
N ALA A 164 -16.88 30.18 -5.50
CA ALA A 164 -16.55 31.61 -5.46
C ALA A 164 -15.26 31.95 -6.24
N LEU A 165 -14.27 31.05 -6.27
CA LEU A 165 -13.11 31.19 -7.16
C LEU A 165 -13.49 31.06 -8.64
N GLY A 166 -14.48 30.22 -8.93
CA GLY A 166 -14.87 29.84 -10.28
C GLY A 166 -13.80 29.02 -11.02
N PRO A 167 -14.08 28.59 -12.28
CA PRO A 167 -13.15 27.78 -13.06
C PRO A 167 -11.77 28.42 -13.27
N ALA A 168 -11.75 29.69 -13.65
CA ALA A 168 -10.50 30.41 -13.95
C ALA A 168 -9.65 30.64 -12.69
N GLY A 169 -10.29 30.96 -11.55
CA GLY A 169 -9.62 31.12 -10.26
C GLY A 169 -9.06 29.79 -9.75
N THR A 170 -9.82 28.70 -9.88
CA THR A 170 -9.38 27.36 -9.49
C THR A 170 -8.16 26.90 -10.32
N ARG A 171 -8.18 27.10 -11.65
CA ARG A 171 -7.04 26.78 -12.53
C ARG A 171 -5.77 27.53 -12.15
N LYS A 172 -5.88 28.81 -11.76
CA LYS A 172 -4.73 29.65 -11.37
C LYS A 172 -4.29 29.42 -9.91
N LEU A 173 -5.06 28.67 -9.13
CA LEU A 173 -4.77 28.50 -7.70
C LEU A 173 -3.43 27.81 -7.48
N GLY A 174 -3.10 26.78 -8.28
CA GLY A 174 -1.81 26.10 -8.19
C GLY A 174 -0.62 27.05 -8.35
N GLU A 175 -0.63 27.87 -9.40
CA GLU A 175 0.40 28.88 -9.67
C GLU A 175 0.54 29.90 -8.53
N LYS A 176 -0.60 30.33 -7.94
CA LYS A 176 -0.58 31.25 -6.78
C LYS A 176 0.09 30.59 -5.57
N LEU A 177 -0.24 29.33 -5.28
CA LEU A 177 0.25 28.60 -4.11
C LEU A 177 1.73 28.22 -4.23
N ARG A 178 2.25 28.01 -5.45
CA ARG A 178 3.68 27.76 -5.72
C ARG A 178 4.61 28.90 -5.25
N ARG A 179 4.08 30.09 -5.00
CA ARG A 179 4.84 31.26 -4.51
C ARG A 179 5.05 31.25 -2.99
N LEU A 180 4.41 30.33 -2.27
CA LEU A 180 4.58 30.16 -0.83
C LEU A 180 5.85 29.38 -0.52
N GLU A 181 6.49 29.68 0.60
CA GLU A 181 7.66 28.92 1.10
C GLU A 181 7.31 27.43 1.29
N LYS A 182 6.09 27.15 1.76
CA LYS A 182 5.53 25.80 1.92
C LYS A 182 4.50 25.49 0.82
N ALA A 183 4.94 25.62 -0.44
CA ALA A 183 4.08 25.42 -1.61
C ALA A 183 3.42 24.03 -1.64
N ASP A 184 4.19 22.96 -1.41
CA ASP A 184 3.67 21.59 -1.52
C ASP A 184 2.61 21.29 -0.43
N ASP A 185 2.81 21.79 0.79
CA ASP A 185 1.81 21.68 1.87
C ASP A 185 0.51 22.42 1.49
N ALA A 186 0.64 23.63 0.93
CA ALA A 186 -0.49 24.45 0.53
C ALA A 186 -1.27 23.83 -0.64
N LEU A 187 -0.57 23.27 -1.62
CA LEU A 187 -1.15 22.51 -2.73
C LEU A 187 -1.85 21.25 -2.22
N GLY A 188 -1.25 20.54 -1.25
CA GLY A 188 -1.87 19.39 -0.60
C GLY A 188 -3.19 19.72 0.09
N ILE A 189 -3.24 20.83 0.82
CA ILE A 189 -4.46 21.35 1.48
C ILE A 189 -5.51 21.71 0.42
N ALA A 190 -5.14 22.46 -0.60
CA ALA A 190 -6.07 22.89 -1.66
C ALA A 190 -6.61 21.70 -2.47
N GLY A 191 -5.76 20.72 -2.79
CA GLY A 191 -6.16 19.48 -3.46
C GLY A 191 -7.11 18.63 -2.61
N THR A 192 -6.83 18.50 -1.30
CA THR A 192 -7.70 17.81 -0.35
C THR A 192 -9.07 18.48 -0.25
N ALA A 193 -9.09 19.82 -0.18
CA ALA A 193 -10.33 20.59 -0.17
C ALA A 193 -11.12 20.41 -1.48
N LEU A 194 -10.45 20.38 -2.64
CA LEU A 194 -11.10 20.17 -3.93
C LEU A 194 -11.69 18.77 -4.03
N GLY A 195 -10.96 17.73 -3.59
CA GLY A 195 -11.48 16.36 -3.53
C GLY A 195 -12.70 16.22 -2.61
N THR A 196 -12.66 16.86 -1.45
CA THR A 196 -13.81 16.92 -0.52
C THR A 196 -15.02 17.60 -1.16
N ALA A 197 -14.82 18.73 -1.84
CA ALA A 197 -15.87 19.41 -2.59
C ALA A 197 -16.42 18.53 -3.73
N ALA A 198 -15.56 17.80 -4.45
CA ALA A 198 -15.93 16.93 -5.56
C ALA A 198 -16.87 15.79 -5.14
N ARG A 199 -16.69 15.23 -3.93
CA ARG A 199 -17.53 14.13 -3.42
C ARG A 199 -18.88 14.60 -2.88
N GLY A 200 -18.88 15.62 -2.01
CA GLY A 200 -20.08 16.04 -1.28
C GLY A 200 -20.71 17.37 -1.71
N GLY A 201 -20.02 18.15 -2.54
CA GLY A 201 -20.35 19.55 -2.85
C GLY A 201 -21.20 19.77 -4.10
N ALA A 202 -21.60 18.72 -4.82
CA ALA A 202 -22.25 18.82 -6.13
C ALA A 202 -23.55 19.66 -6.13
N ARG A 203 -24.24 19.74 -4.98
CA ARG A 203 -25.49 20.52 -4.80
C ARG A 203 -25.24 22.02 -4.59
N ILE A 204 -23.99 22.45 -4.39
CA ILE A 204 -23.66 23.86 -4.14
C ILE A 204 -23.71 24.66 -5.46
N PRO A 205 -24.50 25.75 -5.53
CA PRO A 205 -24.57 26.58 -6.72
C PRO A 205 -23.19 27.06 -7.18
N GLY A 206 -22.93 26.95 -8.48
CA GLY A 206 -21.66 27.37 -9.11
C GLY A 206 -20.55 26.32 -9.07
N PHE A 207 -20.53 25.42 -8.09
CA PHE A 207 -19.44 24.41 -7.99
C PHE A 207 -19.46 23.40 -9.15
N ALA A 208 -20.64 22.99 -9.62
CA ALA A 208 -20.76 22.10 -10.77
C ALA A 208 -20.10 22.67 -12.05
N GLN A 209 -20.01 23.99 -12.19
CA GLN A 209 -19.31 24.62 -13.32
C GLN A 209 -17.79 24.45 -13.21
N VAL A 210 -17.24 24.45 -11.99
CA VAL A 210 -15.81 24.16 -11.74
C VAL A 210 -15.52 22.72 -12.13
N MET A 211 -16.30 21.75 -11.62
CA MET A 211 -16.14 20.33 -11.96
C MET A 211 -16.28 20.07 -13.47
N GLY A 212 -17.24 20.73 -14.12
CA GLY A 212 -17.42 20.65 -15.56
C GLY A 212 -16.28 21.27 -16.36
N ALA A 213 -15.66 22.34 -15.85
CA ALA A 213 -14.50 22.97 -16.51
C ALA A 213 -13.24 22.11 -16.39
N VAL A 214 -13.01 21.45 -15.25
CA VAL A 214 -11.90 20.48 -15.11
C VAL A 214 -12.12 19.31 -16.08
N LYS A 215 -13.33 18.76 -16.16
CA LYS A 215 -13.67 17.66 -17.08
C LYS A 215 -13.46 18.02 -18.55
N LYS A 216 -13.70 19.28 -18.92
CA LYS A 216 -13.55 19.79 -20.30
C LYS A 216 -12.18 20.44 -20.54
N ALA A 217 -11.25 20.37 -19.59
CA ALA A 217 -9.95 20.99 -19.75
C ALA A 217 -9.20 20.35 -20.92
N GLU A 218 -8.85 21.17 -21.91
CA GLU A 218 -7.98 20.74 -22.99
C GLU A 218 -6.55 20.50 -22.45
N VAL A 219 -5.72 19.82 -23.25
CA VAL A 219 -4.30 19.56 -22.95
C VAL A 219 -3.54 20.82 -22.50
N LYS A 220 -3.86 21.99 -23.06
CA LYS A 220 -3.22 23.28 -22.70
C LYS A 220 -3.67 23.87 -21.36
N ASP A 221 -4.79 23.41 -20.82
CA ASP A 221 -5.42 23.95 -19.60
C ASP A 221 -5.28 23.00 -18.40
N ILE A 222 -4.91 21.74 -18.64
CA ILE A 222 -4.82 20.71 -17.60
C ILE A 222 -3.70 20.95 -16.59
N GLU A 223 -2.63 21.66 -16.98
CA GLU A 223 -1.48 21.96 -16.12
C GLU A 223 -1.91 22.70 -14.83
N GLY A 224 -2.79 23.70 -14.96
CA GLY A 224 -3.28 24.45 -13.81
C GLY A 224 -4.15 23.63 -12.86
N PHE A 225 -4.76 22.53 -13.33
CA PHE A 225 -5.56 21.63 -12.49
C PHE A 225 -4.75 20.46 -11.94
N ALA A 226 -3.73 19.98 -12.66
CA ALA A 226 -2.93 18.81 -12.29
C ALA A 226 -2.29 18.96 -10.89
N GLU A 227 -1.89 20.18 -10.52
CA GLU A 227 -1.37 20.51 -9.18
C GLU A 227 -2.38 20.19 -8.06
N LEU A 228 -3.66 20.49 -8.27
CA LEU A 228 -4.70 20.25 -7.28
C LEU A 228 -5.13 18.78 -7.27
N LEU A 229 -5.18 18.14 -8.44
CA LEU A 229 -5.55 16.74 -8.58
C LEU A 229 -4.55 15.80 -7.89
N ASN A 230 -3.30 16.22 -7.72
CA ASN A 230 -2.21 15.42 -7.18
C ASN A 230 -2.40 14.92 -5.73
N SER A 231 -3.24 15.59 -4.92
CA SER A 231 -3.31 15.36 -3.46
C SER A 231 -4.72 15.23 -2.91
N GLY A 232 -5.74 15.30 -3.77
CA GLY A 232 -7.13 15.09 -3.37
C GLY A 232 -7.59 13.66 -3.57
N ASP A 233 -8.60 13.26 -2.80
CA ASP A 233 -9.33 12.02 -3.04
C ASP A 233 -10.60 12.38 -3.84
N TYR A 234 -10.69 11.87 -5.06
CA TYR A 234 -11.68 12.29 -6.06
C TYR A 234 -12.59 11.13 -6.44
N PRO A 235 -13.85 11.39 -6.85
CA PRO A 235 -14.71 10.31 -7.37
C PRO A 235 -14.04 9.59 -8.54
N ASP A 236 -13.92 8.26 -8.44
CA ASP A 236 -13.05 7.45 -9.31
C ASP A 236 -13.35 7.63 -10.80
N VAL A 237 -14.63 7.57 -11.17
CA VAL A 237 -15.09 7.71 -12.56
C VAL A 237 -14.76 9.10 -13.08
N TRP A 238 -14.98 10.13 -12.27
CA TRP A 238 -14.74 11.51 -12.67
C TRP A 238 -13.24 11.78 -12.89
N LEU A 239 -12.39 11.28 -11.98
CA LEU A 239 -10.94 11.38 -12.13
C LEU A 239 -10.46 10.61 -13.37
N ALA A 240 -10.97 9.39 -13.58
CA ALA A 240 -10.61 8.59 -14.75
C ALA A 240 -10.98 9.28 -16.07
N GLU A 241 -12.17 9.86 -16.17
CA GLU A 241 -12.63 10.60 -17.36
C GLU A 241 -11.76 11.83 -17.68
N ILE A 242 -11.18 12.48 -16.66
CA ILE A 242 -10.27 13.62 -16.84
C ILE A 242 -8.90 13.16 -17.33
N VAL A 243 -8.36 12.11 -16.70
CA VAL A 243 -6.98 11.70 -16.94
C VAL A 243 -6.84 10.85 -18.19
N ALA A 244 -7.83 10.03 -18.54
CA ALA A 244 -7.78 9.12 -19.70
C ALA A 244 -7.36 9.81 -21.01
N PRO A 245 -7.98 10.94 -21.45
CA PRO A 245 -7.54 11.62 -22.67
C PRO A 245 -6.08 12.07 -22.62
N MET A 246 -5.53 12.33 -21.43
CA MET A 246 -4.14 12.75 -21.25
C MET A 246 -3.16 11.57 -21.34
N LEU A 247 -3.64 10.34 -21.10
CA LEU A 247 -2.85 9.12 -21.24
C LEU A 247 -2.80 8.60 -22.68
N ALA A 248 -3.75 8.96 -23.54
CA ALA A 248 -3.82 8.49 -24.92
C ALA A 248 -2.50 8.71 -25.70
N ALA A 249 -2.24 7.87 -26.70
CA ALA A 249 -0.97 7.88 -27.42
C ALA A 249 -0.73 9.18 -28.22
N ASP A 250 -1.80 9.85 -28.64
CA ASP A 250 -1.81 11.14 -29.34
C ASP A 250 -1.75 12.36 -28.39
N SER A 251 -1.81 12.14 -27.07
CA SER A 251 -1.67 13.21 -26.08
C SER A 251 -0.24 13.73 -26.00
N HIS A 252 -0.11 15.07 -26.07
CA HIS A 252 1.14 15.79 -25.89
C HIS A 252 1.49 16.09 -24.42
N VAL A 253 0.65 15.69 -23.46
CA VAL A 253 0.94 15.86 -22.02
C VAL A 253 2.12 14.96 -21.64
N SER A 254 3.15 15.54 -21.03
CA SER A 254 4.38 14.85 -20.64
C SER A 254 5.01 15.49 -19.40
N GLY A 255 6.11 14.91 -18.90
CA GLY A 255 6.89 15.47 -17.80
C GLY A 255 6.09 15.66 -16.51
N GLU A 256 6.31 16.78 -15.82
CA GLU A 256 5.79 17.03 -14.47
C GLU A 256 4.26 17.03 -14.41
N THR A 257 3.59 17.61 -15.41
CA THR A 257 2.12 17.62 -15.49
C THR A 257 1.57 16.21 -15.59
N LEU A 258 2.13 15.39 -16.49
CA LEU A 258 1.75 13.98 -16.59
C LEU A 258 2.05 13.23 -15.29
N GLY A 259 3.21 13.50 -14.68
CA GLY A 259 3.61 12.94 -13.39
C GLY A 259 2.60 13.18 -12.27
N LYS A 260 2.06 14.40 -12.16
CA LYS A 260 1.03 14.76 -11.18
C LYS A 260 -0.29 14.02 -11.43
N LEU A 261 -0.71 13.91 -12.70
CA LEU A 261 -1.91 13.15 -13.07
C LEU A 261 -1.75 11.65 -12.78
N LEU A 262 -0.57 11.09 -13.08
CA LEU A 262 -0.26 9.69 -12.76
C LEU A 262 -0.21 9.46 -11.25
N ASN A 263 0.33 10.40 -10.47
CA ASN A 263 0.29 10.30 -9.02
C ASN A 263 -1.14 10.43 -8.47
N ALA A 264 -2.00 11.25 -9.06
CA ALA A 264 -3.43 11.30 -8.74
C ALA A 264 -4.12 9.95 -8.98
N LEU A 265 -3.84 9.28 -10.11
CA LEU A 265 -4.28 7.91 -10.36
C LEU A 265 -3.66 6.92 -9.37
N GLY A 266 -2.39 7.09 -9.01
CA GLY A 266 -1.72 6.28 -7.99
C GLY A 266 -2.35 6.39 -6.60
N ASN A 267 -3.05 7.48 -6.29
CA ASN A 267 -3.83 7.65 -5.06
C ASN A 267 -5.26 7.07 -5.16
N ASN A 268 -5.71 6.73 -6.37
CA ASN A 268 -7.04 6.17 -6.62
C ASN A 268 -6.95 4.94 -7.55
N PRO A 269 -6.73 3.73 -6.98
CA PRO A 269 -6.57 2.49 -7.75
C PRO A 269 -7.71 2.18 -8.73
N VAL A 270 -8.95 2.47 -8.35
CA VAL A 270 -10.12 2.26 -9.21
C VAL A 270 -10.08 3.22 -10.41
N ALA A 271 -9.77 4.51 -10.17
CA ALA A 271 -9.60 5.48 -11.24
C ALA A 271 -8.43 5.11 -12.17
N ALA A 272 -7.33 4.59 -11.63
CA ALA A 272 -6.18 4.14 -12.42
C ALA A 272 -6.61 3.03 -13.40
N ARG A 273 -7.29 1.98 -12.90
CA ARG A 273 -7.78 0.88 -13.75
C ARG A 273 -8.79 1.36 -14.79
N LEU A 274 -9.72 2.25 -14.42
CA LEU A 274 -10.70 2.82 -15.34
C LEU A 274 -10.04 3.68 -16.44
N ALA A 275 -9.12 4.57 -16.06
CA ALA A 275 -8.47 5.48 -16.99
C ALA A 275 -7.65 4.71 -18.02
N ILE A 276 -6.87 3.72 -17.58
CA ILE A 276 -6.08 2.87 -18.48
C ILE A 276 -6.99 2.05 -19.38
N SER A 277 -7.99 1.38 -18.81
CA SER A 277 -8.91 0.53 -19.59
C SER A 277 -9.62 1.29 -20.70
N SER A 278 -9.87 2.59 -20.51
CA SER A 278 -10.54 3.43 -21.51
C SER A 278 -9.66 3.83 -22.70
N VAL A 279 -8.32 3.77 -22.57
CA VAL A 279 -7.38 4.16 -23.64
C VAL A 279 -6.72 2.98 -24.32
N THR A 280 -6.80 1.80 -23.73
CA THR A 280 -6.20 0.57 -24.26
C THR A 280 -7.22 -0.41 -24.81
N ASP A 281 -8.51 -0.07 -24.76
CA ASP A 281 -9.63 -0.96 -25.13
C ASP A 281 -9.55 -2.36 -24.46
N ILE A 282 -8.88 -2.45 -23.31
CA ILE A 282 -8.72 -3.70 -22.52
C ILE A 282 -10.03 -4.13 -21.86
N SER A 283 -11.00 -3.24 -21.81
CA SER A 283 -12.26 -3.52 -21.15
C SER A 283 -13.17 -4.40 -22.01
N PRO A 284 -13.86 -5.40 -21.41
CA PRO A 284 -15.07 -5.98 -21.97
C PRO A 284 -16.22 -4.99 -21.77
N VAL A 285 -16.10 -3.77 -22.31
CA VAL A 285 -17.23 -2.85 -22.43
C VAL A 285 -17.76 -3.03 -23.85
N PRO A 286 -18.76 -3.91 -24.09
CA PRO A 286 -19.54 -3.75 -25.29
C PRO A 286 -20.19 -2.37 -25.22
N ALA A 287 -20.43 -1.77 -26.38
CA ALA A 287 -21.12 -0.49 -26.55
C ALA A 287 -22.57 -0.45 -26.00
N SER A 288 -22.97 -1.40 -25.15
CA SER A 288 -24.25 -1.48 -24.47
C SER A 288 -24.15 -2.52 -23.34
N ALA A 289 -24.83 -2.27 -22.22
CA ALA A 289 -25.06 -3.13 -21.05
C ALA A 289 -25.19 -4.67 -21.30
N LYS A 290 -24.96 -5.46 -20.20
CA LYS A 290 -25.19 -6.92 -19.92
C LYS A 290 -23.89 -7.70 -19.62
N THR A 291 -23.62 -8.45 -18.53
CA THR A 291 -24.38 -9.08 -17.41
C THR A 291 -23.40 -9.63 -16.33
N PRO A 292 -23.88 -10.03 -15.12
CA PRO A 292 -23.10 -10.49 -13.96
C PRO A 292 -22.83 -12.01 -13.97
N PHE A 293 -21.65 -12.42 -13.49
CA PHE A 293 -21.19 -13.80 -13.27
C PHE A 293 -21.61 -14.88 -14.29
N GLY A 294 -20.85 -14.99 -15.39
CA GLY A 294 -20.83 -16.16 -16.28
C GLY A 294 -19.88 -15.97 -17.48
N ILE A 295 -18.92 -16.90 -17.63
CA ILE A 295 -17.90 -17.09 -18.69
C ILE A 295 -17.67 -15.90 -19.65
N LEU A 296 -16.59 -15.14 -19.41
CA LEU A 296 -15.81 -14.53 -20.50
C LEU A 296 -15.16 -15.68 -21.30
N PRO A 297 -15.08 -15.57 -22.64
CA PRO A 297 -15.05 -16.71 -23.57
C PRO A 297 -14.02 -17.80 -23.25
N SER A 298 -14.37 -19.05 -23.58
CA SER A 298 -13.54 -20.27 -23.53
C SER A 298 -12.34 -20.27 -24.49
N SER A 299 -11.85 -19.10 -24.88
CA SER A 299 -10.65 -18.96 -25.69
C SER A 299 -9.82 -17.77 -25.19
N PRO A 300 -8.53 -17.98 -24.83
CA PRO A 300 -7.53 -16.94 -24.55
C PRO A 300 -7.34 -15.92 -25.70
N GLN A 301 -8.05 -16.08 -26.82
CA GLN A 301 -7.92 -15.26 -28.03
C GLN A 301 -8.62 -13.89 -27.94
N VAL A 302 -9.56 -13.64 -27.01
CA VAL A 302 -10.17 -12.30 -26.85
C VAL A 302 -9.33 -11.39 -25.95
N TRP A 303 -8.50 -11.96 -25.08
CA TRP A 303 -7.51 -11.22 -24.29
C TRP A 303 -6.19 -11.05 -25.06
N LYS A 304 -6.17 -11.40 -26.35
CA LYS A 304 -5.07 -11.11 -27.28
C LYS A 304 -5.16 -9.66 -27.76
N ALA A 305 -4.96 -8.74 -26.84
CA ALA A 305 -4.36 -7.44 -27.12
C ALA A 305 -3.19 -7.21 -26.14
N ARG A 306 -2.41 -8.28 -25.87
CA ARG A 306 -1.08 -8.18 -25.25
C ARG A 306 -0.18 -7.10 -25.88
N PRO A 307 -0.21 -6.83 -27.21
CA PRO A 307 0.53 -5.70 -27.76
C PRO A 307 0.00 -4.33 -27.30
N ASP A 308 -1.30 -4.14 -27.05
CA ASP A 308 -1.85 -2.79 -26.85
C ASP A 308 -1.57 -2.25 -25.44
N LEU A 309 -1.71 -3.06 -24.37
CA LEU A 309 -1.36 -2.61 -23.02
C LEU A 309 0.16 -2.43 -22.85
N ALA A 310 0.95 -3.43 -23.25
CA ALA A 310 2.40 -3.36 -23.08
C ALA A 310 3.01 -2.23 -23.94
N ALA A 311 2.55 -2.05 -25.19
CA ALA A 311 2.96 -0.93 -26.02
C ALA A 311 2.46 0.40 -25.45
N PHE A 312 1.23 0.47 -24.94
CA PHE A 312 0.72 1.66 -24.26
C PHE A 312 1.59 2.04 -23.06
N LEU A 313 1.90 1.09 -22.18
CA LEU A 313 2.75 1.33 -21.00
C LEU A 313 4.16 1.75 -21.42
N LYS A 314 4.68 1.20 -22.52
CA LYS A 314 5.95 1.62 -23.11
C LYS A 314 5.92 3.08 -23.59
N THR A 315 4.95 3.43 -24.43
CA THR A 315 4.77 4.81 -24.91
C THR A 315 4.52 5.78 -23.76
N LEU A 316 3.77 5.37 -22.74
CA LEU A 316 3.54 6.17 -21.54
C LEU A 316 4.83 6.37 -20.75
N ASN A 317 5.63 5.33 -20.55
CA ASN A 317 6.92 5.39 -19.87
C ASN A 317 7.91 6.31 -20.61
N GLU A 318 7.97 6.28 -21.94
CA GLU A 318 8.84 7.16 -22.75
C GLU A 318 8.55 8.66 -22.53
N ARG A 319 7.33 9.03 -22.12
CA ARG A 319 6.93 10.41 -21.82
C ARG A 319 7.32 10.89 -20.41
N VAL A 320 7.72 9.97 -19.52
CA VAL A 320 7.92 10.26 -18.09
C VAL A 320 9.25 9.79 -17.52
N ASN A 321 9.92 8.81 -18.15
CA ASN A 321 11.11 8.16 -17.59
C ASN A 321 12.31 9.10 -17.41
N TRP A 322 12.40 10.20 -18.15
CA TRP A 322 13.48 11.19 -18.05
C TRP A 322 13.37 12.12 -16.83
N GLN A 323 12.22 12.15 -16.15
CA GLN A 323 11.98 13.03 -15.00
C GLN A 323 11.65 12.20 -13.75
N PRO A 324 12.46 12.26 -12.67
CA PRO A 324 12.28 11.42 -11.49
C PRO A 324 10.89 11.51 -10.85
N ALA A 325 10.32 12.73 -10.76
CA ALA A 325 8.98 12.92 -10.20
C ALA A 325 7.88 12.28 -11.06
N ALA A 326 8.01 12.36 -12.40
CA ALA A 326 7.05 11.76 -13.31
C ALA A 326 7.19 10.23 -13.37
N ALA A 327 8.41 9.72 -13.36
CA ALA A 327 8.70 8.28 -13.23
C ALA A 327 8.15 7.70 -11.91
N LYS A 328 8.26 8.44 -10.80
CA LYS A 328 7.63 8.07 -9.53
C LYS A 328 6.10 7.98 -9.67
N GLY A 329 5.46 9.00 -10.25
CA GLY A 329 4.01 9.00 -10.51
C GLY A 329 3.58 7.82 -11.37
N PHE A 330 4.36 7.49 -12.41
CA PHE A 330 4.16 6.31 -13.25
C PHE A 330 4.23 5.02 -12.45
N GLY A 331 5.28 4.81 -11.65
CA GLY A 331 5.40 3.64 -10.79
C GLY A 331 4.23 3.47 -9.84
N ARG A 332 3.81 4.56 -9.17
CA ARG A 332 2.65 4.54 -8.27
C ARG A 332 1.36 4.18 -8.99
N MET A 333 1.16 4.71 -10.20
CA MET A 333 0.00 4.36 -11.02
C MET A 333 0.02 2.87 -11.39
N LEU A 334 1.18 2.30 -11.75
CA LEU A 334 1.29 0.87 -12.02
C LEU A 334 0.91 0.04 -10.79
N ALA A 335 1.46 0.36 -9.62
CA ALA A 335 1.17 -0.33 -8.37
C ALA A 335 -0.32 -0.26 -8.00
N ALA A 336 -0.92 0.93 -8.11
CA ALA A 336 -2.33 1.14 -7.88
C ALA A 336 -3.20 0.33 -8.86
N ALA A 337 -2.91 0.40 -10.16
CA ALA A 337 -3.65 -0.35 -11.18
C ALA A 337 -3.52 -1.87 -11.03
N SER A 338 -2.38 -2.35 -10.53
CA SER A 338 -2.16 -3.75 -10.15
C SER A 338 -2.90 -4.20 -8.89
N GLY A 339 -3.56 -3.31 -8.16
CA GLY A 339 -4.25 -3.65 -6.91
C GLY A 339 -3.35 -3.69 -5.68
N ALA A 340 -2.10 -3.23 -5.77
CA ALA A 340 -1.14 -3.32 -4.67
C ALA A 340 -1.49 -2.44 -3.45
N TYR A 341 -2.37 -1.45 -3.62
CA TYR A 341 -2.76 -0.51 -2.57
C TYR A 341 -4.15 -0.76 -1.98
N ASP A 342 -5.06 -1.38 -2.72
CA ASP A 342 -6.46 -1.55 -2.35
C ASP A 342 -6.93 -3.00 -2.24
N GLU A 343 -6.13 -3.96 -2.71
CA GLU A 343 -6.49 -5.38 -2.70
C GLU A 343 -5.50 -6.19 -1.85
N ALA A 344 -6.01 -7.20 -1.16
CA ALA A 344 -5.17 -8.06 -0.31
C ALA A 344 -4.47 -9.14 -1.12
N GLN A 345 -3.25 -9.49 -0.72
CA GLN A 345 -2.46 -10.57 -1.32
C GLN A 345 -3.28 -11.87 -1.44
N GLY A 346 -3.31 -12.44 -2.64
CA GLY A 346 -4.05 -13.67 -2.96
C GLY A 346 -5.57 -13.49 -3.07
N LYS A 347 -6.08 -12.25 -3.03
CA LYS A 347 -7.50 -11.90 -3.21
C LYS A 347 -7.69 -10.81 -4.26
N HIS A 348 -6.82 -10.79 -5.27
CA HIS A 348 -6.86 -9.79 -6.33
C HIS A 348 -8.06 -9.97 -7.26
N SER A 349 -8.60 -8.85 -7.75
CA SER A 349 -9.61 -8.85 -8.82
C SER A 349 -9.01 -9.37 -10.13
N GLN A 350 -9.85 -9.79 -11.07
CA GLN A 350 -9.36 -10.28 -12.37
C GLN A 350 -8.68 -9.16 -13.15
N GLU A 351 -9.19 -7.93 -13.03
CA GLU A 351 -8.66 -6.73 -13.67
C GLU A 351 -7.28 -6.37 -13.12
N ALA A 352 -7.14 -6.33 -11.79
CA ALA A 352 -5.87 -6.09 -11.12
C ALA A 352 -4.84 -7.18 -11.49
N ALA A 353 -5.24 -8.45 -11.45
CA ALA A 353 -4.40 -9.58 -11.81
C ALA A 353 -3.97 -9.55 -13.29
N PHE A 354 -4.87 -9.17 -14.21
CA PHE A 354 -4.56 -8.98 -15.63
C PHE A 354 -3.50 -7.88 -15.82
N PHE A 355 -3.68 -6.76 -15.13
CA PHE A 355 -2.76 -5.64 -15.20
C PHE A 355 -1.39 -6.01 -14.61
N ALA A 356 -1.36 -6.62 -13.41
CA ALA A 356 -0.14 -7.09 -12.77
C ALA A 356 0.62 -8.12 -13.61
N TYR A 357 -0.07 -9.11 -14.19
CA TYR A 357 0.55 -10.06 -15.12
C TYR A 357 1.21 -9.36 -16.30
N THR A 358 0.53 -8.37 -16.89
CA THR A 358 1.07 -7.64 -18.04
C THR A 358 2.32 -6.87 -17.64
N VAL A 359 2.27 -6.11 -16.54
CA VAL A 359 3.45 -5.41 -16.00
C VAL A 359 4.58 -6.41 -15.75
N MET A 360 4.33 -7.49 -15.01
CA MET A 360 5.35 -8.46 -14.64
C MET A 360 6.00 -9.17 -15.84
N THR A 361 5.29 -9.33 -16.94
CA THR A 361 5.78 -10.04 -18.14
C THR A 361 6.29 -9.12 -19.25
N SER A 362 6.12 -7.80 -19.14
CA SER A 362 6.58 -6.83 -20.16
C SER A 362 7.51 -5.75 -19.63
N VAL A 363 7.67 -5.61 -18.31
CA VAL A 363 8.39 -4.46 -17.73
C VAL A 363 9.88 -4.45 -18.04
N ASP A 364 10.49 -5.63 -18.27
CA ASP A 364 11.90 -5.70 -18.67
C ASP A 364 12.13 -5.24 -20.12
N ASP A 365 11.09 -4.87 -20.87
CA ASP A 365 11.24 -4.13 -22.14
C ASP A 365 11.16 -2.61 -21.93
N LEU A 366 10.87 -2.15 -20.71
CA LEU A 366 10.70 -0.75 -20.37
C LEU A 366 12.02 -0.19 -19.79
N LYS A 367 12.55 0.87 -20.41
CA LYS A 367 13.63 1.66 -19.81
C LYS A 367 13.09 2.48 -18.65
N LEU A 368 12.97 1.85 -17.48
CA LEU A 368 12.38 2.43 -16.29
C LEU A 368 13.33 3.43 -15.62
N GLY A 369 12.79 4.57 -15.18
CA GLY A 369 13.53 5.47 -14.29
C GLY A 369 13.62 4.90 -12.87
N ASP A 370 14.71 5.18 -12.15
CA ASP A 370 14.98 4.61 -10.82
C ASP A 370 13.87 4.86 -9.79
N ALA A 371 13.17 6.00 -9.89
CA ALA A 371 12.04 6.34 -9.03
C ALA A 371 10.81 5.42 -9.21
N THR A 372 10.78 4.60 -10.27
CA THR A 372 9.72 3.61 -10.52
C THR A 372 9.94 2.32 -9.73
N ARG A 373 11.21 1.98 -9.45
CA ARG A 373 11.61 0.66 -8.94
C ARG A 373 10.95 0.28 -7.61
N PRO A 374 10.85 1.16 -6.59
CA PRO A 374 10.18 0.80 -5.34
C PRO A 374 8.72 0.39 -5.55
N HIS A 375 8.03 0.98 -6.52
CA HIS A 375 6.63 0.67 -6.82
C HIS A 375 6.45 -0.66 -7.57
N LEU A 376 7.45 -1.11 -8.32
CA LEU A 376 7.45 -2.47 -8.90
C LEU A 376 7.62 -3.53 -7.82
N SER A 377 8.38 -3.21 -6.77
CA SER A 377 8.52 -4.05 -5.58
C SER A 377 7.22 -4.13 -4.77
N GLU A 378 6.42 -3.06 -4.73
CA GLU A 378 5.06 -3.09 -4.15
C GLU A 378 4.16 -4.07 -4.91
N ILE A 379 4.23 -4.08 -6.24
CA ILE A 379 3.54 -5.09 -7.07
C ILE A 379 4.06 -6.49 -6.74
N ALA A 380 5.38 -6.69 -6.68
CA ALA A 380 5.99 -7.99 -6.34
C ALA A 380 5.53 -8.50 -4.97
N GLY A 381 5.47 -7.62 -3.97
CA GLY A 381 5.02 -7.96 -2.61
C GLY A 381 3.54 -8.31 -2.54
N SER A 382 2.69 -7.57 -3.27
CA SER A 382 1.26 -7.86 -3.37
C SER A 382 0.98 -9.19 -4.06
N TYR A 383 1.81 -9.58 -5.03
CA TYR A 383 1.72 -10.84 -5.79
C TYR A 383 2.81 -11.83 -5.36
N ALA A 384 3.18 -11.85 -4.08
CA ALA A 384 4.24 -12.72 -3.57
C ALA A 384 3.92 -14.21 -3.79
N ALA A 385 2.65 -14.60 -3.86
CA ALA A 385 2.24 -15.98 -4.14
C ALA A 385 2.61 -16.38 -5.58
N GLU A 386 2.36 -15.50 -6.55
CA GLU A 386 2.70 -15.67 -7.97
C GLU A 386 4.21 -15.70 -8.16
N ILE A 387 4.95 -14.81 -7.49
CA ILE A 387 6.43 -14.82 -7.48
C ILE A 387 6.95 -16.13 -6.87
N THR A 388 6.35 -16.59 -5.77
CA THR A 388 6.75 -17.84 -5.10
C THR A 388 6.52 -19.06 -5.98
N LEU A 389 5.37 -19.12 -6.68
CA LEU A 389 5.06 -20.20 -7.60
C LEU A 389 5.93 -20.14 -8.86
N GLY A 390 6.18 -18.95 -9.41
CA GLY A 390 7.04 -18.75 -10.58
C GLY A 390 8.51 -19.08 -10.31
N ALA A 391 9.01 -18.80 -9.10
CA ALA A 391 10.35 -19.22 -8.66
C ALA A 391 10.42 -20.70 -8.26
N ASN A 392 9.28 -21.40 -8.12
CA ASN A 392 9.28 -22.79 -7.64
C ASN A 392 9.70 -23.78 -8.72
N ILE A 393 11.01 -23.94 -8.86
CA ILE A 393 11.67 -24.87 -9.79
C ILE A 393 11.54 -26.35 -9.43
N GLY A 394 10.81 -26.68 -8.35
CA GLY A 394 10.38 -28.05 -8.03
C GLY A 394 8.97 -28.38 -8.50
N ASP A 395 8.23 -27.42 -9.06
CA ASP A 395 6.84 -27.60 -9.48
C ASP A 395 6.74 -28.21 -10.88
N ALA A 396 5.63 -28.90 -11.17
CA ALA A 396 5.28 -29.40 -12.49
C ALA A 396 5.15 -28.29 -13.55
N ASP A 397 4.99 -27.05 -13.09
CA ASP A 397 4.84 -25.86 -13.92
C ASP A 397 6.17 -25.19 -14.30
N MET A 398 7.32 -25.68 -13.81
CA MET A 398 8.63 -25.02 -14.00
C MET A 398 9.07 -24.85 -15.48
N THR A 399 8.48 -25.61 -16.40
CA THR A 399 8.80 -25.54 -17.85
C THR A 399 7.69 -24.88 -18.66
N LYS A 400 6.63 -24.37 -18.02
CA LYS A 400 5.49 -23.79 -18.70
C LYS A 400 5.64 -22.26 -18.76
N ASP A 401 5.19 -21.68 -19.87
CA ASP A 401 5.25 -20.23 -20.08
C ASP A 401 4.34 -19.45 -19.12
N SER A 402 4.60 -18.16 -18.92
CA SER A 402 3.67 -17.30 -18.17
C SER A 402 2.29 -17.28 -18.82
N ALA A 403 1.24 -17.44 -18.02
CA ALA A 403 -0.13 -17.47 -18.50
C ALA A 403 -1.11 -16.82 -17.51
N LEU A 404 -2.13 -16.15 -18.04
CA LEU A 404 -3.29 -15.67 -17.28
C LEU A 404 -4.20 -16.83 -16.92
N GLN A 405 -3.70 -17.71 -16.07
CA GLN A 405 -4.37 -18.89 -15.60
C GLN A 405 -4.03 -19.07 -14.13
N LEU A 406 -5.07 -19.31 -13.32
CA LEU A 406 -4.91 -19.67 -11.92
C LEU A 406 -3.91 -20.83 -11.78
N THR A 407 -2.92 -20.67 -10.90
CA THR A 407 -1.94 -21.72 -10.61
C THR A 407 -1.74 -21.89 -9.10
N PRO A 408 -1.71 -23.13 -8.59
CA PRO A 408 -2.23 -24.34 -9.23
C PRO A 408 -3.73 -24.19 -9.58
N GLY A 409 -4.19 -24.91 -10.60
CA GLY A 409 -5.60 -24.92 -11.02
C GLY A 409 -6.56 -25.32 -9.89
N PRO A 410 -7.88 -25.06 -10.01
CA PRO A 410 -8.84 -25.29 -8.93
C PRO A 410 -8.86 -26.73 -8.41
N PHE A 411 -8.60 -27.70 -9.29
CA PHE A 411 -8.55 -29.13 -8.98
C PHE A 411 -7.13 -29.70 -8.88
N GLU A 412 -6.10 -28.87 -9.09
CA GLU A 412 -4.72 -29.30 -8.99
C GLU A 412 -4.28 -29.28 -7.51
N PRO A 413 -3.52 -30.30 -7.07
CA PRO A 413 -3.04 -30.36 -5.70
C PRO A 413 -2.04 -29.23 -5.42
N THR A 414 -2.26 -28.47 -4.35
CA THR A 414 -1.31 -27.46 -3.89
C THR A 414 -0.30 -28.08 -2.91
N MET A 415 0.98 -28.07 -3.25
CA MET A 415 2.05 -28.58 -2.37
C MET A 415 2.14 -27.82 -1.03
N VAL A 416 1.73 -26.55 -1.04
CA VAL A 416 1.62 -25.68 0.12
C VAL A 416 0.18 -25.15 0.16
N PRO A 417 -0.66 -25.59 1.11
CA PRO A 417 -2.02 -25.11 1.25
C PRO A 417 -2.07 -23.58 1.41
N GLY A 418 -3.00 -22.95 0.69
CA GLY A 418 -3.14 -21.49 0.66
C GLY A 418 -2.16 -20.77 -0.28
N LEU A 419 -1.18 -21.46 -0.87
CA LEU A 419 -0.32 -20.92 -1.92
C LEU A 419 -0.98 -21.14 -3.29
N ARG A 420 -1.69 -20.12 -3.75
CA ARG A 420 -2.29 -20.03 -5.09
C ARG A 420 -2.07 -18.63 -5.62
N GLY A 421 -1.77 -18.53 -6.91
CA GLY A 421 -1.64 -17.29 -7.65
C GLY A 421 -2.82 -17.10 -8.61
N ALA A 422 -3.22 -15.85 -8.82
CA ALA A 422 -4.23 -15.44 -9.77
C ALA A 422 -3.83 -15.71 -11.23
N PHE A 423 -2.52 -15.74 -11.49
CA PHE A 423 -1.91 -16.10 -12.76
C PHE A 423 -0.61 -16.89 -12.55
N ARG A 424 -0.11 -17.51 -13.62
CA ARG A 424 1.18 -18.19 -13.63
C ARG A 424 2.26 -17.30 -14.22
N LEU A 425 3.38 -17.22 -13.52
CA LEU A 425 4.66 -16.74 -14.05
C LEU A 425 5.57 -17.92 -14.39
N SER A 426 6.29 -17.82 -15.50
CA SER A 426 7.43 -18.69 -15.78
C SER A 426 8.59 -18.30 -14.86
N PRO A 427 9.54 -19.22 -14.60
CA PRO A 427 10.76 -18.86 -13.91
C PRO A 427 11.55 -17.73 -14.61
N GLU A 428 11.59 -17.71 -15.95
CA GLU A 428 12.28 -16.66 -16.71
C GLU A 428 11.65 -15.28 -16.44
N ASP A 429 10.33 -15.16 -16.57
CA ASP A 429 9.65 -13.87 -16.34
C ASP A 429 9.66 -13.45 -14.87
N THR A 430 9.62 -14.42 -13.95
CA THR A 430 9.80 -14.15 -12.51
C THR A 430 11.16 -13.52 -12.26
N PHE A 431 12.22 -14.12 -12.80
CA PHE A 431 13.58 -13.59 -12.67
C PHE A 431 13.72 -12.20 -13.30
N ARG A 432 13.22 -12.01 -14.53
CA ARG A 432 13.21 -10.70 -15.20
C ARG A 432 12.48 -9.63 -14.41
N PHE A 433 11.35 -9.97 -13.79
CA PHE A 433 10.62 -8.99 -13.00
C PHE A 433 11.41 -8.55 -11.76
N LEU A 434 12.05 -9.50 -11.07
CA LEU A 434 12.86 -9.21 -9.88
C LEU A 434 14.05 -8.28 -10.18
N THR A 435 14.68 -8.36 -11.37
CA THR A 435 15.80 -7.46 -11.72
C THR A 435 15.36 -5.99 -11.81
N THR A 436 14.08 -5.71 -12.01
CA THR A 436 13.62 -4.31 -12.13
C THR A 436 13.77 -3.51 -10.84
N PHE A 437 13.82 -4.16 -9.67
CA PHE A 437 13.94 -3.48 -8.38
C PHE A 437 15.03 -4.04 -7.45
N ALA A 438 15.72 -5.12 -7.83
CA ALA A 438 16.72 -5.76 -6.99
C ALA A 438 17.98 -4.91 -6.70
N GLY A 439 18.17 -3.78 -7.39
CA GLY A 439 19.39 -2.98 -7.37
C GLY A 439 19.68 -2.19 -6.09
N THR A 440 18.69 -1.90 -5.24
CA THR A 440 18.92 -1.20 -3.97
C THR A 440 18.08 -1.78 -2.83
N ALA A 441 18.52 -1.53 -1.60
CA ALA A 441 17.78 -1.92 -0.39
C ALA A 441 16.38 -1.31 -0.34
N GLU A 442 16.28 0.00 -0.64
CA GLU A 442 15.04 0.76 -0.60
C GLU A 442 14.04 0.25 -1.63
N ALA A 443 14.53 -0.12 -2.82
CA ALA A 443 13.69 -0.68 -3.87
C ALA A 443 13.24 -2.11 -3.54
N ARG A 444 13.99 -2.91 -2.78
CA ARG A 444 13.56 -4.28 -2.39
C ARG A 444 12.62 -4.32 -1.19
N ALA A 445 12.65 -3.30 -0.33
CA ALA A 445 11.92 -3.27 0.93
C ALA A 445 10.42 -3.65 0.83
N PRO A 446 9.63 -3.16 -0.14
CA PRO A 446 8.23 -3.55 -0.27
C PRO A 446 8.01 -5.03 -0.58
N PHE A 447 8.82 -5.61 -1.47
CA PHE A 447 8.81 -7.03 -1.78
C PHE A 447 9.15 -7.89 -0.55
N GLU A 448 10.20 -7.52 0.20
CA GLU A 448 10.58 -8.21 1.43
C GLU A 448 9.45 -8.21 2.47
N ALA A 449 8.71 -7.10 2.59
CA ALA A 449 7.53 -7.02 3.44
C ALA A 449 6.41 -7.96 2.97
N GLY A 450 6.12 -8.00 1.66
CA GLY A 450 5.10 -8.89 1.08
C GLY A 450 5.43 -10.38 1.20
N MET A 451 6.70 -10.76 1.07
CA MET A 451 7.18 -12.13 1.35
C MET A 451 7.05 -12.50 2.83
N GLY A 452 7.29 -11.53 3.72
CA GLY A 452 7.04 -11.65 5.15
C GLY A 452 5.56 -11.90 5.48
N GLU A 453 4.66 -11.16 4.84
CA GLU A 453 3.21 -11.34 4.98
C GLU A 453 2.77 -12.72 4.46
N LEU A 454 3.24 -13.12 3.27
CA LEU A 454 2.98 -14.44 2.70
C LEU A 454 3.40 -15.55 3.67
N THR A 455 4.61 -15.44 4.23
CA THR A 455 5.14 -16.42 5.18
C THR A 455 4.26 -16.50 6.43
N GLN A 456 3.84 -15.36 6.99
CA GLN A 456 2.95 -15.33 8.15
C GLN A 456 1.56 -15.88 7.86
N ARG A 457 1.07 -15.76 6.62
CA ARG A 457 -0.20 -16.33 6.18
C ARG A 457 -0.13 -17.85 6.02
N LEU A 458 0.93 -18.38 5.41
CA LEU A 458 1.04 -19.81 5.08
C LEU A 458 1.57 -20.68 6.25
N LEU A 459 2.48 -20.14 7.05
CA LEU A 459 3.15 -20.90 8.12
C LEU A 459 2.18 -21.48 9.17
N PRO A 460 1.15 -20.77 9.67
CA PRO A 460 0.22 -21.32 10.65
C PRO A 460 -0.56 -22.53 10.12
N GLU A 461 -1.00 -22.48 8.86
CA GLU A 461 -1.72 -23.58 8.24
C GLU A 461 -0.82 -24.79 8.00
N ALA A 462 0.38 -24.58 7.45
CA ALA A 462 1.38 -25.61 7.28
C ALA A 462 1.75 -26.28 8.63
N SER A 463 1.90 -25.46 9.67
CA SER A 463 2.20 -25.92 11.04
C SER A 463 1.06 -26.72 11.65
N ARG A 464 -0.19 -26.28 11.46
CA ARG A 464 -1.38 -26.99 11.94
C ARG A 464 -1.47 -28.38 11.30
N LEU A 465 -1.29 -28.46 9.98
CA LEU A 465 -1.30 -29.72 9.25
C LEU A 465 -0.21 -30.65 9.76
N ALA A 466 1.04 -30.17 9.84
CA ALA A 466 2.16 -30.97 10.32
C ALA A 466 1.91 -31.54 11.73
N LYS A 467 1.36 -30.74 12.65
CA LYS A 467 1.03 -31.21 14.01
C LYS A 467 -0.08 -32.27 14.02
N SER A 468 -1.08 -32.13 13.15
CA SER A 468 -2.25 -33.01 13.08
C SER A 468 -1.96 -34.35 12.39
N THR A 469 -1.16 -34.34 11.33
CA THR A 469 -0.81 -35.54 10.55
C THR A 469 0.46 -36.21 11.04
N LYS A 470 1.25 -35.52 11.88
CA LYS A 470 2.63 -35.89 12.23
C LYS A 470 3.56 -35.99 11.02
N ASP A 471 3.24 -35.28 9.95
CA ASP A 471 4.02 -35.21 8.72
C ASP A 471 4.49 -33.77 8.45
N VAL A 472 5.81 -33.59 8.38
CA VAL A 472 6.43 -32.27 8.18
C VAL A 472 6.56 -31.87 6.70
N THR A 473 6.10 -32.72 5.77
CA THR A 473 6.18 -32.49 4.31
C THR A 473 5.64 -31.12 3.90
N THR A 474 4.52 -30.66 4.45
CA THR A 474 3.96 -29.35 4.10
C THR A 474 4.86 -28.19 4.54
N LEU A 475 5.53 -28.31 5.70
CA LEU A 475 6.51 -27.31 6.13
C LEU A 475 7.77 -27.37 5.26
N ASP A 476 8.23 -28.57 4.92
CA ASP A 476 9.37 -28.78 4.00
C ASP A 476 9.09 -28.11 2.64
N ASN A 477 7.91 -28.32 2.06
CA ASN A 477 7.48 -27.70 0.81
C ASN A 477 7.43 -26.17 0.89
N LEU A 478 6.93 -25.62 2.01
CA LEU A 478 6.90 -24.16 2.21
C LEU A 478 8.32 -23.58 2.23
N PHE A 479 9.22 -24.12 3.05
CA PHE A 479 10.60 -23.61 3.13
C PHE A 479 11.41 -23.87 1.85
N THR A 480 11.07 -24.93 1.12
CA THR A 480 11.59 -25.16 -0.23
C THR A 480 11.19 -24.05 -1.19
N ALA A 481 9.90 -23.68 -1.24
CA ALA A 481 9.41 -22.62 -2.12
C ALA A 481 10.02 -21.25 -1.75
N LEU A 482 10.07 -20.93 -0.46
CA LEU A 482 10.68 -19.70 0.04
C LEU A 482 12.18 -19.62 -0.28
N GLY A 483 12.91 -20.73 -0.14
CA GLY A 483 14.33 -20.80 -0.50
C GLY A 483 14.57 -20.49 -1.98
N ASN A 484 13.76 -21.07 -2.89
CA ASN A 484 13.89 -20.79 -4.32
C ASN A 484 13.71 -19.30 -4.64
N VAL A 485 12.72 -18.63 -4.03
CA VAL A 485 12.49 -17.18 -4.20
C VAL A 485 13.72 -16.38 -3.79
N ARG A 486 14.31 -16.70 -2.63
CA ARG A 486 15.53 -16.03 -2.16
C ARG A 486 16.69 -16.22 -3.14
N GLY A 487 16.85 -17.41 -3.71
CA GLY A 487 17.85 -17.67 -4.75
C GLY A 487 17.67 -16.76 -5.98
N PHE A 488 16.43 -16.62 -6.46
CA PHE A 488 16.10 -15.76 -7.59
C PHE A 488 16.35 -14.27 -7.29
N GLU A 489 15.97 -13.82 -6.09
CA GLU A 489 16.22 -12.44 -5.62
C GLU A 489 17.71 -12.12 -5.61
N LEU A 490 18.54 -13.03 -5.07
CA LEU A 490 20.00 -12.87 -5.02
C LEU A 490 20.62 -12.79 -6.41
N ALA A 491 20.22 -13.70 -7.30
CA ALA A 491 20.70 -13.70 -8.68
C ALA A 491 20.27 -12.42 -9.41
N ALA A 492 19.05 -11.94 -9.18
CA ALA A 492 18.55 -10.70 -9.78
C ALA A 492 19.35 -9.49 -9.26
N ALA A 493 19.73 -9.48 -7.99
CA ALA A 493 20.51 -8.39 -7.42
C ALA A 493 21.95 -8.38 -7.94
N VAL A 494 22.63 -9.55 -8.01
CA VAL A 494 23.94 -9.69 -8.65
C VAL A 494 23.90 -9.20 -10.09
N ARG A 495 22.85 -9.58 -10.83
CA ARG A 495 22.66 -9.20 -12.22
C ARG A 495 22.62 -7.69 -12.43
N VAL A 496 21.96 -6.97 -11.53
CA VAL A 496 21.76 -5.52 -11.59
C VAL A 496 22.96 -4.76 -11.04
N LEU A 497 23.55 -5.24 -9.95
CA LEU A 497 24.71 -4.60 -9.31
C LEU A 497 26.00 -4.80 -10.09
N LYS A 498 26.09 -5.86 -10.92
CA LYS A 498 27.28 -6.24 -11.70
C LYS A 498 28.57 -6.17 -10.84
N PRO A 499 28.60 -6.85 -9.67
CA PRO A 499 29.78 -6.88 -8.82
C PRO A 499 30.95 -7.58 -9.55
N SER A 500 32.16 -7.50 -9.00
CA SER A 500 33.28 -8.26 -9.57
C SER A 500 33.01 -9.77 -9.51
N ASP A 501 33.61 -10.54 -10.41
CA ASP A 501 33.33 -11.99 -10.53
C ASP A 501 33.54 -12.73 -9.19
N GLU A 502 34.56 -12.34 -8.41
CA GLU A 502 34.88 -12.90 -7.08
C GLU A 502 33.81 -12.60 -6.01
N GLU A 503 33.06 -11.50 -6.15
CA GLU A 503 32.04 -11.05 -5.19
C GLU A 503 30.66 -11.69 -5.42
N ALA A 504 30.52 -12.55 -6.43
CA ALA A 504 29.26 -13.20 -6.80
C ALA A 504 29.40 -14.64 -7.29
N GLU A 505 30.49 -15.34 -6.95
CA GLU A 505 30.74 -16.73 -7.35
C GLU A 505 29.67 -17.69 -6.83
N SER A 506 29.06 -17.39 -5.67
CA SER A 506 28.01 -18.20 -5.07
C SER A 506 26.84 -17.38 -4.55
N ALA A 507 25.73 -18.06 -4.25
CA ALA A 507 24.58 -17.45 -3.58
C ALA A 507 24.92 -16.89 -2.18
N LYS A 508 26.00 -17.38 -1.55
CA LYS A 508 26.48 -16.87 -0.28
C LYS A 508 27.20 -15.52 -0.46
N ASP A 509 28.12 -15.44 -1.42
CA ASP A 509 28.86 -14.21 -1.72
C ASP A 509 27.90 -13.09 -2.16
N ALA A 510 26.90 -13.45 -2.98
CA ALA A 510 25.80 -12.56 -3.36
C ALA A 510 25.01 -12.04 -2.14
N GLU A 511 24.75 -12.90 -1.15
CA GLU A 511 24.04 -12.51 0.07
C GLU A 511 24.88 -11.57 0.94
N ASP A 512 26.17 -11.87 1.11
CA ASP A 512 27.11 -11.03 1.85
C ASP A 512 27.30 -9.65 1.20
N LEU A 513 27.36 -9.60 -0.13
CA LEU A 513 27.35 -8.36 -0.91
C LEU A 513 26.09 -7.54 -0.60
N LEU A 514 24.91 -8.15 -0.63
CA LEU A 514 23.65 -7.46 -0.37
C LEU A 514 23.53 -6.97 1.06
N VAL A 515 23.94 -7.79 2.02
CA VAL A 515 23.99 -7.40 3.44
C VAL A 515 24.98 -6.24 3.63
N GLY A 516 26.15 -6.29 2.98
CA GLY A 516 27.12 -5.19 2.98
C GLY A 516 26.55 -3.90 2.41
N ALA A 517 25.86 -3.97 1.26
CA ALA A 517 25.22 -2.81 0.64
C ALA A 517 24.10 -2.23 1.51
N LEU A 518 23.28 -3.07 2.13
CA LEU A 518 22.24 -2.68 3.09
C LEU A 518 22.84 -1.93 4.30
N MET A 519 23.97 -2.39 4.82
CA MET A 519 24.61 -1.79 5.99
C MET A 519 25.39 -0.50 5.67
N GLY A 520 25.78 -0.26 4.41
CA GLY A 520 26.44 0.97 3.99
C GLY A 520 25.52 2.21 3.87
N VAL A 521 24.20 2.02 3.88
CA VAL A 521 23.18 3.09 3.70
C VAL A 521 22.52 3.46 5.05
N ALA A 522 23.18 3.15 6.17
CA ALA A 522 22.67 3.35 7.53
C ALA A 522 22.27 4.82 7.79
N GLY A 523 20.96 5.10 7.75
CA GLY A 523 20.40 6.42 8.00
C GLY A 523 19.04 6.69 7.33
N LEU A 524 18.67 5.94 6.28
CA LEU A 524 17.48 6.27 5.46
C LEU A 524 16.35 5.22 5.45
N VAL A 525 16.53 4.06 6.09
CA VAL A 525 15.55 2.97 5.99
C VAL A 525 14.62 2.97 7.22
N PRO A 526 13.29 3.21 7.06
CA PRO A 526 12.35 3.31 8.18
C PRO A 526 12.27 1.98 8.95
N PRO A 527 11.85 1.99 10.24
CA PRO A 527 11.72 0.78 11.05
C PRO A 527 10.67 -0.12 10.40
N PHE A 528 11.17 -1.14 9.70
CA PHE A 528 10.37 -2.09 8.94
C PHE A 528 9.20 -2.66 9.74
N SER A 529 8.10 -2.91 9.02
CA SER A 529 6.92 -3.61 9.53
C SER A 529 7.29 -4.95 10.18
N ILE A 530 6.43 -5.47 11.04
CA ILE A 530 6.65 -6.79 11.69
C ILE A 530 6.82 -7.93 10.67
N TYR A 531 6.30 -7.75 9.45
CA TYR A 531 6.31 -8.72 8.37
C TYR A 531 7.70 -8.85 7.73
N ALA A 532 8.32 -7.73 7.35
CA ALA A 532 9.68 -7.72 6.80
C ALA A 532 10.71 -8.32 7.78
N LYS A 533 10.51 -8.17 9.10
CA LYS A 533 11.35 -8.82 10.12
C LYS A 533 11.32 -10.35 10.07
N THR A 534 10.18 -10.93 9.68
CA THR A 534 10.03 -12.40 9.56
C THR A 534 10.82 -12.91 8.37
N TRP A 535 10.68 -12.25 7.22
CA TRP A 535 11.42 -12.61 6.00
C TRP A 535 12.93 -12.42 6.18
N ALA A 536 13.36 -11.26 6.66
CA ALA A 536 14.78 -10.96 6.89
C ALA A 536 15.45 -11.97 7.83
N GLY A 537 14.77 -12.41 8.89
CA GLY A 537 15.29 -13.41 9.82
C GLY A 537 15.48 -14.80 9.19
N ILE A 538 14.61 -15.20 8.26
CA ILE A 538 14.76 -16.46 7.52
C ILE A 538 15.86 -16.34 6.46
N CYS A 539 15.91 -15.22 5.73
CA CYS A 539 16.88 -15.01 4.65
C CYS A 539 18.30 -14.91 5.17
N THR A 540 18.56 -13.95 6.06
CA THR A 540 19.93 -13.59 6.49
C THR A 540 20.48 -14.49 7.59
N GLY A 541 19.62 -15.30 8.22
CA GLY A 541 19.95 -16.02 9.46
C GLY A 541 20.29 -15.10 10.65
N LYS A 542 20.38 -13.78 10.47
CA LYS A 542 20.59 -12.82 11.54
C LYS A 542 19.20 -12.38 11.99
N ALA A 543 18.91 -12.46 13.30
CA ALA A 543 17.62 -11.98 13.78
C ALA A 543 17.45 -10.52 13.33
N ALA A 544 16.29 -10.14 12.80
CA ALA A 544 16.08 -8.79 12.26
C ALA A 544 16.42 -7.66 13.25
N TYR A 545 16.42 -7.95 14.55
CA TYR A 545 16.88 -7.04 15.60
C TYR A 545 18.39 -6.76 15.57
N ASP A 546 19.20 -7.70 15.10
CA ASP A 546 20.66 -7.57 15.01
C ASP A 546 21.10 -6.91 13.70
N THR A 547 20.36 -7.14 12.62
CA THR A 547 20.57 -6.49 11.31
C THR A 547 20.09 -5.04 11.30
N TYR A 548 19.05 -4.69 12.08
CA TYR A 548 18.39 -3.37 12.02
C TYR A 548 18.22 -2.67 13.38
N GLY A 549 18.91 -3.14 14.43
CA GLY A 549 18.87 -2.53 15.76
C GLY A 549 19.66 -1.21 15.84
N PRO A 550 19.44 -0.38 16.89
CA PRO A 550 20.00 0.98 17.01
C PRO A 550 21.54 1.08 17.14
N GLN A 551 22.28 -0.01 16.92
CA GLN A 551 23.75 -0.09 16.98
C GLN A 551 24.29 -1.01 15.87
N ALA A 552 23.71 -0.96 14.67
CA ALA A 552 24.09 -1.84 13.56
C ALA A 552 25.55 -1.60 13.10
N GLU A 553 26.02 -0.35 13.06
CA GLU A 553 27.34 0.07 12.55
C GLU A 553 28.53 -0.50 13.34
N GLU A 554 28.51 -0.47 14.68
CA GLU A 554 29.59 -1.03 15.51
C GLU A 554 29.67 -2.58 15.48
N LYS A 555 28.64 -3.25 14.96
CA LYS A 555 28.54 -4.71 14.91
C LYS A 555 29.04 -5.31 13.59
N VAL A 556 29.26 -4.48 12.56
CA VAL A 556 29.51 -4.88 11.16
C VAL A 556 30.78 -5.70 10.98
N GLU A 557 31.88 -5.28 11.62
CA GLU A 557 33.21 -5.86 11.38
C GLU A 557 33.39 -7.22 12.08
N LYS A 558 32.74 -7.41 13.24
CA LYS A 558 32.71 -8.70 13.95
C LYS A 558 31.79 -9.74 13.33
N LEU A 559 30.82 -9.34 12.50
CA LEU A 559 29.84 -10.25 11.91
C LEU A 559 30.34 -10.94 10.63
N ARG A 560 31.35 -10.37 9.94
CA ARG A 560 32.01 -11.00 8.78
C ARG A 560 32.96 -12.15 9.16
N GLU A 561 33.50 -12.16 10.39
CA GLU A 561 34.38 -13.24 10.87
C GLU A 561 33.62 -14.54 11.22
N LEU A 562 32.28 -14.54 11.12
CA LEU A 562 31.40 -15.58 11.67
C LEU A 562 30.70 -16.37 10.56
N ASP A 563 31.49 -16.84 9.61
CA ASP A 563 31.07 -17.51 8.37
C ASP A 563 30.24 -18.82 8.59
N GLY A 564 30.23 -19.33 9.83
CA GLY A 564 29.40 -20.46 10.29
C GLY A 564 28.12 -20.08 11.06
N MET A 565 27.87 -18.80 11.34
CA MET A 565 26.73 -18.36 12.15
C MET A 565 25.43 -18.18 11.37
N GLU A 566 25.47 -18.03 10.04
CA GLU A 566 24.26 -17.74 9.26
C GLU A 566 23.29 -18.92 9.25
N THR A 567 23.79 -20.13 9.01
CA THR A 567 22.96 -21.34 9.07
C THR A 567 22.39 -21.57 10.47
N LEU A 568 23.21 -21.38 11.52
CA LEU A 568 22.76 -21.53 12.91
C LEU A 568 21.74 -20.46 13.31
N GLY A 569 21.95 -19.23 12.84
CA GLY A 569 21.03 -18.12 13.07
C GLY A 569 19.72 -18.26 12.30
N ARG A 570 19.75 -18.84 11.08
CA ARG A 570 18.55 -19.21 10.33
C ARG A 570 17.78 -20.31 11.06
N GLN A 571 18.48 -21.35 11.51
CA GLN A 571 17.90 -22.39 12.36
C GLN A 571 17.26 -21.78 13.62
N TYR A 572 17.91 -20.80 14.27
CA TYR A 572 17.34 -20.03 15.37
C TYR A 572 16.06 -19.28 14.98
N ALA A 573 16.06 -18.57 13.85
CA ALA A 573 14.90 -17.82 13.39
C ALA A 573 13.71 -18.75 13.10
N VAL A 574 13.97 -19.89 12.45
CA VAL A 574 12.96 -20.92 12.20
C VAL A 574 12.46 -21.55 13.49
N ALA A 575 13.34 -21.84 14.46
CA ALA A 575 12.93 -22.38 15.76
C ALA A 575 12.01 -21.42 16.51
N GLN A 576 12.31 -20.11 16.50
CA GLN A 576 11.44 -19.08 17.07
C GLN A 576 10.06 -19.07 16.40
N LEU A 577 10.01 -19.21 15.08
CA LEU A 577 8.75 -19.32 14.34
C LEU A 577 7.98 -20.58 14.73
N LEU A 578 8.63 -21.74 14.77
CA LEU A 578 8.00 -23.00 15.17
C LEU A 578 7.44 -22.94 16.60
N VAL A 579 8.21 -22.40 17.56
CA VAL A 579 7.74 -22.22 18.94
C VAL A 579 6.50 -21.32 18.99
N LYS A 580 6.48 -20.21 18.23
CA LYS A 580 5.28 -19.36 18.09
C LYS A 580 4.09 -20.10 17.51
N GLN A 581 4.32 -21.07 16.62
CA GLN A 581 3.28 -21.94 16.07
C GLN A 581 2.88 -23.10 17.00
N GLY A 582 3.42 -23.15 18.23
CA GLY A 582 3.06 -24.13 19.25
C GLY A 582 3.82 -25.45 19.16
N PHE A 583 4.94 -25.51 18.42
CA PHE A 583 5.88 -26.62 18.55
C PHE A 583 6.62 -26.46 19.88
N THR A 584 6.31 -27.34 20.83
CA THR A 584 6.80 -27.20 22.22
C THR A 584 8.20 -27.80 22.34
N PRO A 585 9.20 -27.03 22.81
CA PRO A 585 10.50 -27.58 23.18
C PRO A 585 10.36 -28.65 24.26
N ARG A 586 11.14 -29.71 24.17
CA ARG A 586 11.30 -30.71 25.24
C ARG A 586 11.98 -30.10 26.46
N THR A 587 13.04 -29.32 26.24
CA THR A 587 13.74 -28.58 27.29
C THR A 587 13.60 -27.08 27.06
N PRO A 588 13.14 -26.31 28.06
CA PRO A 588 13.12 -24.86 27.94
C PRO A 588 14.57 -24.32 27.84
N PRO A 589 14.78 -23.14 27.23
CA PRO A 589 16.06 -22.47 27.30
C PRO A 589 16.48 -22.28 28.76
N SER A 590 17.68 -22.74 29.12
CA SER A 590 18.20 -22.67 30.48
C SER A 590 19.56 -21.98 30.54
N GLY A 591 19.81 -21.26 31.62
CA GLY A 591 21.05 -20.49 31.84
C GLY A 591 21.01 -19.09 31.22
N THR A 592 21.71 -18.15 31.87
CA THR A 592 21.75 -16.72 31.48
C THR A 592 22.41 -16.44 30.13
N VAL A 593 23.07 -17.46 29.57
CA VAL A 593 23.78 -17.40 28.28
C VAL A 593 22.79 -17.32 27.11
N ILE A 594 21.76 -18.19 27.10
CA ILE A 594 20.80 -18.30 25.99
C ILE A 594 19.36 -17.93 26.39
N ALA A 595 19.03 -17.94 27.68
CA ALA A 595 17.69 -17.63 28.16
C ALA A 595 17.59 -16.18 28.67
N ASP A 596 16.49 -15.52 28.35
CA ASP A 596 16.10 -14.23 28.91
C ASP A 596 15.46 -14.41 30.30
N SER A 597 15.11 -13.30 30.95
CA SER A 597 14.45 -13.30 32.26
C SER A 597 13.09 -13.99 32.29
N ASN A 598 12.50 -14.25 31.12
CA ASN A 598 11.20 -14.91 30.96
C ASN A 598 11.34 -16.38 30.54
N GLY A 599 12.56 -16.93 30.51
CA GLY A 599 12.82 -18.30 30.07
C GLY A 599 12.63 -18.52 28.56
N LYS A 600 12.67 -17.44 27.76
CA LYS A 600 12.67 -17.51 26.29
C LYS A 600 14.10 -17.38 25.78
N LEU A 601 14.35 -17.84 24.56
CA LEU A 601 15.64 -17.61 23.91
C LEU A 601 15.89 -16.11 23.72
N ARG A 602 17.05 -15.62 24.14
CA ARG A 602 17.55 -14.27 23.86
C ARG A 602 17.71 -14.04 22.35
N PRO A 603 17.68 -12.79 21.86
CA PRO A 603 17.99 -12.48 20.46
C PRO A 603 19.32 -13.11 20.01
N PHE A 604 19.37 -13.60 18.77
CA PHE A 604 20.52 -14.36 18.26
C PHE A 604 21.85 -13.61 18.41
N GLY A 605 21.90 -12.32 18.09
CA GLY A 605 23.10 -11.51 18.21
C GLY A 605 23.52 -11.25 19.66
N GLU A 606 22.62 -11.31 20.64
CA GLU A 606 23.01 -11.31 22.05
C GLU A 606 23.69 -12.62 22.46
N ILE A 607 23.26 -13.75 21.89
CA ILE A 607 23.87 -15.05 22.08
C ILE A 607 25.24 -15.09 21.36
N ALA A 608 25.31 -14.60 20.11
CA ALA A 608 26.53 -14.53 19.33
C ALA A 608 27.61 -13.68 20.00
N LYS A 609 27.23 -12.59 20.69
CA LYS A 609 28.14 -11.77 21.50
C LYS A 609 28.81 -12.53 22.64
N GLN A 610 28.28 -13.67 23.07
CA GLN A 610 28.90 -14.55 24.07
C GLN A 610 29.99 -15.47 23.46
N GLY A 611 30.26 -15.35 22.15
CA GLY A 611 31.23 -16.17 21.43
C GLY A 611 30.87 -17.67 21.44
N ASP A 612 31.89 -18.52 21.43
CA ASP A 612 31.76 -19.99 21.43
C ASP A 612 30.86 -20.53 22.55
N VAL A 613 30.87 -19.89 23.72
CA VAL A 613 30.06 -20.32 24.87
C VAL A 613 28.57 -20.17 24.55
N GLY A 614 28.18 -19.05 23.93
CA GLY A 614 26.81 -18.82 23.48
C GLY A 614 26.38 -19.78 22.39
N MET A 615 27.23 -19.98 21.38
CA MET A 615 26.93 -20.86 20.25
C MET A 615 26.78 -22.32 20.68
N LYS A 616 27.73 -22.84 21.48
CA LYS A 616 27.65 -24.22 22.00
C LYS A 616 26.43 -24.43 22.89
N ALA A 617 26.07 -23.45 23.71
CA ALA A 617 24.86 -23.52 24.53
C ALA A 617 23.59 -23.57 23.68
N LEU A 618 23.53 -22.79 22.60
CA LEU A 618 22.41 -22.79 21.67
C LEU A 618 22.32 -24.12 20.89
N GLU A 619 23.44 -24.63 20.38
CA GLU A 619 23.50 -25.94 19.72
C GLU A 619 23.10 -27.07 20.65
N GLN A 620 23.56 -27.04 21.90
CA GLN A 620 23.17 -27.99 22.94
C GLN A 620 21.66 -27.94 23.20
N TRP A 621 21.08 -26.73 23.28
CA TRP A 621 19.63 -26.58 23.37
C TRP A 621 18.91 -27.19 22.16
N PHE A 622 19.44 -27.04 20.94
CA PHE A 622 18.88 -27.71 19.77
C PHE A 622 18.99 -29.24 19.85
N ILE A 623 20.12 -29.80 20.31
CA ILE A 623 20.33 -31.24 20.51
C ILE A 623 19.29 -31.80 21.49
N GLU A 624 19.11 -31.15 22.64
CA GLU A 624 18.13 -31.55 23.65
C GLU A 624 16.69 -31.48 23.13
N ASN A 625 16.45 -30.59 22.17
CA ASN A 625 15.20 -30.40 21.46
C ASN A 625 15.15 -31.15 20.12
N GLY A 626 15.89 -32.26 19.99
CA GLY A 626 15.71 -33.24 18.92
C GLY A 626 16.56 -33.03 17.67
N MET A 627 17.55 -32.14 17.68
CA MET A 627 18.56 -32.09 16.61
C MET A 627 19.39 -33.38 16.62
N GLY A 628 19.46 -34.07 15.47
CA GLY A 628 20.11 -35.38 15.34
C GLY A 628 19.24 -36.59 15.77
N ALA A 629 18.01 -36.37 16.23
CA ALA A 629 17.08 -37.44 16.60
C ALA A 629 16.14 -37.82 15.43
N GLU A 630 15.59 -39.04 15.45
CA GLU A 630 14.59 -39.47 14.46
C GLU A 630 13.28 -38.66 14.52
N ASN A 631 12.96 -38.08 15.69
CA ASN A 631 11.75 -37.30 15.88
C ASN A 631 11.87 -35.89 15.28
N ARG A 632 11.43 -35.75 14.02
CA ARG A 632 11.41 -34.50 13.25
C ARG A 632 10.35 -33.49 13.71
N MET A 633 9.57 -33.76 14.75
CA MET A 633 8.52 -32.85 15.24
C MET A 633 9.01 -31.92 16.35
N LEU A 634 10.23 -32.12 16.86
CA LEU A 634 10.77 -31.26 17.91
C LEU A 634 11.47 -30.03 17.29
N PRO A 635 11.40 -28.86 17.95
CA PRO A 635 11.90 -27.62 17.37
C PRO A 635 13.37 -27.66 16.92
N GLY A 636 14.25 -28.39 17.61
CA GLY A 636 15.67 -28.48 17.24
C GLY A 636 15.90 -29.23 15.93
N GLY A 637 15.33 -30.43 15.80
CA GLY A 637 15.43 -31.21 14.56
C GLY A 637 14.65 -30.59 13.39
N LEU A 638 13.44 -30.09 13.65
CA LEU A 638 12.59 -29.50 12.63
C LEU A 638 13.16 -28.17 12.10
N SER A 639 13.64 -27.29 12.97
CA SER A 639 14.24 -26.03 12.54
C SER A 639 15.50 -26.26 11.70
N ARG A 640 16.33 -27.25 12.05
CA ARG A 640 17.50 -27.63 11.25
C ARG A 640 17.09 -28.09 9.86
N LEU A 641 16.14 -29.03 9.78
CA LEU A 641 15.60 -29.54 8.52
C LEU A 641 15.12 -28.39 7.61
N LEU A 642 14.29 -27.49 8.16
CA LEU A 642 13.69 -26.40 7.38
C LEU A 642 14.73 -25.34 6.98
N ALA A 643 15.71 -25.04 7.82
CA ALA A 643 16.82 -24.14 7.49
C ALA A 643 17.71 -24.73 6.38
N ASP A 644 18.08 -26.01 6.49
CA ASP A 644 18.87 -26.71 5.46
C ASP A 644 18.12 -26.78 4.12
N ARG A 645 16.80 -26.97 4.17
CA ARG A 645 15.94 -26.99 2.99
C ARG A 645 15.85 -25.63 2.31
N PHE A 646 15.66 -24.57 3.09
CA PHE A 646 15.72 -23.21 2.60
C PHE A 646 17.06 -22.91 1.94
N ASP A 647 18.18 -23.24 2.57
CA ASP A 647 19.53 -22.99 2.05
C ASP A 647 19.83 -23.77 0.77
N GLY A 648 19.53 -25.07 0.77
CA GLY A 648 19.73 -25.90 -0.41
C GLY A 648 18.93 -25.38 -1.60
N ARG A 649 17.71 -24.89 -1.36
CA ARG A 649 16.85 -24.34 -2.42
C ARG A 649 17.20 -22.91 -2.80
N LYS A 650 17.73 -22.10 -1.88
CA LYS A 650 18.35 -20.80 -2.18
C LYS A 650 19.49 -20.96 -3.19
N ASN A 651 20.43 -21.86 -2.91
CA ASN A 651 21.54 -22.12 -3.82
C ASN A 651 21.05 -22.63 -5.18
N PHE A 652 20.11 -23.59 -5.17
CA PHE A 652 19.56 -24.13 -6.41
C PHE A 652 18.81 -23.07 -7.23
N GLY A 653 18.05 -22.19 -6.59
CA GLY A 653 17.35 -21.06 -7.22
C GLY A 653 18.32 -20.05 -7.85
N TYR A 654 19.39 -19.71 -7.12
CA TYR A 654 20.45 -18.81 -7.60
C TYR A 654 21.13 -19.34 -8.88
N GLU A 655 21.58 -20.58 -8.86
CA GLU A 655 22.21 -21.24 -10.02
C GLU A 655 21.25 -21.32 -11.21
N ARG A 656 19.98 -21.61 -10.94
CA ARG A 656 18.98 -21.74 -12.00
C ARG A 656 18.68 -20.41 -12.68
N ALA A 657 18.62 -19.33 -11.90
CA ALA A 657 18.37 -17.98 -12.40
C ALA A 657 19.45 -17.52 -13.40
N HIS A 658 20.71 -17.94 -13.21
CA HIS A 658 21.82 -17.69 -14.13
C HIS A 658 21.65 -18.31 -15.52
N LEU A 659 20.70 -19.23 -15.71
CA LEU A 659 20.40 -19.78 -17.05
C LEU A 659 19.57 -18.81 -17.91
N TYR A 660 18.93 -17.80 -17.32
CA TYR A 660 18.04 -16.86 -18.01
C TYR A 660 18.80 -15.66 -18.63
N LYS A 661 19.95 -15.93 -19.28
CA LYS A 661 20.93 -14.94 -19.81
C LYS A 661 20.51 -14.15 -21.05
N LYS A 662 19.27 -14.23 -21.52
CA LYS A 662 18.84 -13.42 -22.67
C LYS A 662 18.94 -11.94 -22.30
N GLY A 663 19.25 -11.09 -23.29
CA GLY A 663 19.41 -9.65 -23.07
C GLY A 663 18.19 -9.06 -22.36
N LEU A 664 18.45 -8.38 -21.25
CA LEU A 664 17.46 -7.67 -20.43
C LEU A 664 17.59 -6.17 -20.73
N THR A 665 16.54 -5.35 -20.58
CA THR A 665 16.77 -3.88 -20.68
C THR A 665 17.48 -3.29 -19.46
N THR A 666 17.62 -4.09 -18.40
CA THR A 666 18.47 -3.78 -17.24
C THR A 666 19.97 -3.96 -17.50
N ASP A 667 20.36 -4.49 -18.67
CA ASP A 667 21.75 -4.49 -19.15
C ASP A 667 22.25 -3.13 -19.62
#